data_AF-A0A8B7J183-F1
#
_entry.id   AF-A0A8B7J183-F1
#
_cell.length_a   1.000
_cell.length_b   1.000
_cell.length_c   1.000
_cell.angle_alpha   90.00
_cell.angle_beta   90.00
_cell.angle_gamma   90.00
#
_symmetry.space_group_name_H-M   'P 1'
#
loop_
_entity.id
_entity.type
_entity.pdbx_description
1 polymer ?
#
loop_
_entity_poly.entity_id
_entity_poly.type
_entity_poly.pdbx_seq_one_letter_code
_entity_poly.pdbx_strand_id
1 'polypeptide(L)'
;MGLRGEPSPEGPDVDRLPALQIPRAFAASSSSKRVSRSPFPERGNAWVRVRRTVVQPAPGGSARSLEPVQRWGGVSGSHERELARFCRGACGFHSWWPVDACWGRAPDAGGSDCNQTLAPGARETLCSLRLGAPGASEGVRATTFWVLKKKVNAVAEVPCASLRRFTLRATNVIYQAHHVSRSKRGQVVGTRGGFRGCTVWLTGLSGAGKTTIGFALEEYLVSHGIPCYSLDGDNVRHGLNKNLGFSAGDREENIRRIAEVARLFADAGLVCITSFISPFTRDRQNARKIHEAAGLPFFEIFVDAPLNICESRDVKGLYKKARAGEIKGFTGIDSEYEKPESPELVLKTNVSSVSECIQQVVELLQTQNIVPQSSIKDVLELFVPENKLDFVRAEADTLPSVEITKLDLQWVQVLSEGWATPLTGFMREAEYLQVIHFGTLLNDGVINLSVPIVLPISTEDKERLDGCNAFTLTYKGRKIAILKNPEYFEHRKEERCARIWGTTCVKHPHVKMVMESGDWLVGGDLLVLERIKWNDGLDQYRLTPLNLKQKFREMNADAVFAFQLRNPVHNGHALLMQDTRRRLLERGYKNPVLLLHPLGGWTKDDDVPLEWRMKQHAAVLEEHVLDPKSTIVAIFPSPMLYAGPTEVQWHCRARMIAGANFYIVGRDPAGMPHPETKKDLYEPTQGGKVLGMAPGLTSVEIIPFRVAAYNKVKKAMDFYDPQRHDEFDFISGTRMRKLAREGENPPDGFMAPKAWKILTEYYQSLEKKN
;
A
#
# COMPACT_ATOMS: atom_id res chain seq x y z
N MET A 1 -37.77 -45.55 -59.40
CA MET A 1 -38.98 -44.70 -59.33
C MET A 1 -38.83 -43.84 -58.09
N GLY A 2 -38.80 -42.51 -58.05
CA GLY A 2 -38.88 -41.37 -58.98
C GLY A 2 -38.77 -40.13 -58.08
N LEU A 3 -37.88 -39.15 -58.35
CA LEU A 3 -38.16 -37.87 -59.05
C LEU A 3 -39.23 -37.04 -58.30
N ARG A 4 -39.06 -35.79 -57.82
CA ARG A 4 -38.44 -34.49 -58.21
C ARG A 4 -38.52 -33.59 -56.94
N GLY A 5 -37.90 -32.43 -56.72
CA GLY A 5 -37.29 -31.38 -57.53
C GLY A 5 -37.70 -30.01 -56.95
N GLU A 6 -36.71 -29.13 -56.71
CA GLU A 6 -36.75 -27.64 -56.78
C GLU A 6 -37.56 -26.78 -55.76
N PRO A 7 -37.38 -25.43 -55.69
CA PRO A 7 -36.18 -24.58 -55.87
C PRO A 7 -36.03 -23.46 -54.80
N SER A 8 -34.99 -22.62 -54.93
CA SER A 8 -34.72 -21.37 -54.18
C SER A 8 -35.76 -20.25 -54.39
N PRO A 9 -35.82 -19.24 -53.51
CA PRO A 9 -35.73 -17.83 -53.96
C PRO A 9 -34.80 -16.99 -53.05
N GLU A 10 -33.88 -16.20 -53.63
CA GLU A 10 -33.99 -14.74 -53.82
C GLU A 10 -34.13 -13.93 -52.52
N GLY A 11 -33.14 -13.06 -52.28
CA GLY A 11 -33.15 -12.11 -51.16
C GLY A 11 -34.08 -10.92 -51.38
N PRO A 12 -34.15 -10.00 -50.41
CA PRO A 12 -34.43 -8.62 -50.71
C PRO A 12 -33.34 -7.68 -50.20
N ASP A 13 -33.04 -6.70 -51.04
CA ASP A 13 -32.19 -5.56 -50.79
C ASP A 13 -33.04 -4.40 -50.21
N VAL A 14 -32.40 -3.63 -49.33
CA VAL A 14 -32.64 -2.23 -48.92
C VAL A 14 -33.99 -1.81 -48.27
N ASP A 15 -33.81 -1.10 -47.15
CA ASP A 15 -34.57 0.03 -46.61
C ASP A 15 -35.59 -0.16 -45.46
N ARG A 16 -35.30 0.62 -44.40
CA ARG A 16 -36.14 1.10 -43.28
C ARG A 16 -36.40 0.14 -42.12
N LEU A 17 -35.81 0.45 -40.96
CA LEU A 17 -36.46 0.51 -39.63
C LEU A 17 -35.60 1.39 -38.68
N PRO A 18 -36.16 1.96 -37.59
CA PRO A 18 -35.93 3.35 -37.21
C PRO A 18 -34.91 3.55 -36.08
N ALA A 19 -34.22 4.69 -36.12
CA ALA A 19 -33.34 5.18 -35.07
C ALA A 19 -34.13 5.79 -33.89
N LEU A 20 -33.85 5.31 -32.67
CA LEU A 20 -34.39 5.85 -31.43
C LEU A 20 -33.42 6.86 -30.80
N GLN A 21 -33.89 8.11 -30.87
CA GLN A 21 -33.57 9.35 -30.14
C GLN A 21 -32.50 9.36 -29.03
N ILE A 22 -31.53 10.26 -29.24
CA ILE A 22 -30.76 10.96 -28.19
C ILE A 22 -31.13 12.46 -28.32
N PRO A 23 -31.64 13.17 -27.29
CA PRO A 23 -31.92 14.59 -27.43
C PRO A 23 -30.68 15.45 -27.12
N ARG A 24 -30.26 16.23 -28.12
CA ARG A 24 -29.53 17.50 -27.95
C ARG A 24 -30.54 18.66 -28.09
N ALA A 25 -30.48 19.66 -27.22
CA ALA A 25 -31.01 21.01 -27.46
C ALA A 25 -30.01 22.01 -26.83
N PHE A 26 -29.23 22.75 -27.62
CA PHE A 26 -29.51 24.02 -28.33
C PHE A 26 -29.67 25.25 -27.42
N ALA A 27 -28.78 26.22 -27.65
CA ALA A 27 -28.79 27.57 -27.16
C ALA A 27 -29.55 28.51 -28.12
N ALA A 28 -30.21 29.56 -27.60
CA ALA A 28 -29.99 30.99 -27.97
C ALA A 28 -31.14 31.96 -27.58
N SER A 29 -30.72 33.16 -27.14
CA SER A 29 -31.27 34.52 -27.34
C SER A 29 -32.58 35.03 -26.70
N SER A 30 -32.39 35.94 -25.73
CA SER A 30 -32.97 37.30 -25.52
C SER A 30 -34.34 37.72 -26.10
N SER A 31 -35.22 38.26 -25.24
CA SER A 31 -35.93 39.55 -25.46
C SER A 31 -36.66 40.04 -24.17
N SER A 32 -36.85 41.36 -24.11
CA SER A 32 -37.17 42.19 -22.93
C SER A 32 -38.60 42.75 -22.90
N LYS A 33 -39.18 42.97 -21.69
CA LYS A 33 -39.94 44.18 -21.20
C LYS A 33 -40.94 43.80 -20.07
N ARG A 34 -40.74 44.26 -18.82
CA ARG A 34 -41.37 45.41 -18.08
C ARG A 34 -42.77 45.08 -17.48
N VAL A 35 -43.21 45.39 -16.25
CA VAL A 35 -42.85 46.17 -15.04
C VAL A 35 -43.78 45.64 -13.91
N SER A 36 -43.38 45.45 -12.63
CA SER A 36 -43.69 46.37 -11.51
C SER A 36 -43.01 45.99 -10.17
N ARG A 37 -42.78 47.04 -9.35
CA ARG A 37 -42.01 47.18 -8.09
C ARG A 37 -42.69 46.44 -6.90
N SER A 38 -42.07 46.02 -5.79
CA SER A 38 -41.11 46.64 -4.85
C SER A 38 -40.59 45.58 -3.81
N PRO A 39 -39.82 45.89 -2.73
CA PRO A 39 -38.36 45.71 -2.65
C PRO A 39 -37.85 44.69 -1.59
N PHE A 40 -36.66 44.13 -1.86
CA PHE A 40 -35.81 43.39 -0.91
C PHE A 40 -34.86 44.34 -0.14
N PRO A 41 -34.49 44.05 1.12
CA PRO A 41 -33.46 44.80 1.83
C PRO A 41 -32.07 44.15 1.64
N GLU A 42 -31.09 45.01 1.32
CA GLU A 42 -29.65 44.73 1.42
C GLU A 42 -29.20 44.67 2.88
N ARG A 43 -28.23 43.81 3.21
CA ARG A 43 -27.37 43.97 4.39
C ARG A 43 -25.91 43.82 3.98
N GLY A 44 -25.17 44.91 4.17
CA GLY A 44 -23.74 45.02 3.96
C GLY A 44 -22.91 44.36 5.06
N ASN A 45 -21.68 44.05 4.67
CA ASN A 45 -20.61 43.55 5.53
C ASN A 45 -20.10 44.67 6.44
N ALA A 46 -20.15 44.45 7.76
CA ALA A 46 -19.45 45.24 8.76
C ALA A 46 -18.53 44.33 9.57
N TRP A 47 -17.23 44.61 9.49
CA TRP A 47 -16.22 44.05 10.37
C TRP A 47 -16.26 44.81 11.69
N VAL A 48 -16.65 44.14 12.79
CA VAL A 48 -16.53 44.66 14.15
C VAL A 48 -15.60 43.78 14.97
N ARG A 49 -14.58 44.46 15.49
CA ARG A 49 -13.47 44.00 16.33
C ARG A 49 -13.97 43.80 17.76
N VAL A 50 -13.93 42.57 18.28
CA VAL A 50 -14.16 42.30 19.72
C VAL A 50 -12.83 41.99 20.40
N ARG A 51 -12.62 42.69 21.52
CA ARG A 51 -11.41 42.81 22.33
C ARG A 51 -11.04 41.50 23.03
N ARG A 52 -9.74 41.20 23.04
CA ARG A 52 -9.09 40.42 24.11
C ARG A 52 -8.94 41.29 25.34
N THR A 53 -9.43 40.80 26.47
CA THR A 53 -9.09 41.29 27.81
C THR A 53 -7.72 40.74 28.16
N VAL A 54 -6.72 41.61 28.25
CA VAL A 54 -5.43 41.32 28.91
C VAL A 54 -5.23 42.40 29.97
N VAL A 55 -4.95 41.91 31.17
CA VAL A 55 -4.68 42.64 32.41
C VAL A 55 -3.45 43.54 32.23
N GLN A 56 -3.59 44.81 32.63
CA GLN A 56 -2.48 45.78 32.74
C GLN A 56 -1.57 45.43 33.92
N PRO A 57 -0.28 45.82 33.85
CA PRO A 57 0.37 46.48 34.96
C PRO A 57 0.56 47.98 34.65
N ALA A 58 0.25 48.81 35.64
CA ALA A 58 0.42 50.25 35.62
C ALA A 58 1.90 50.67 35.76
N PRO A 59 2.30 51.86 35.27
CA PRO A 59 3.52 52.52 35.71
C PRO A 59 3.22 53.59 36.77
N GLY A 60 3.95 53.54 37.88
CA GLY A 60 4.03 54.59 38.89
C GLY A 60 5.46 54.66 39.40
N GLY A 61 6.11 55.80 39.24
CA GLY A 61 7.56 55.94 39.33
C GLY A 61 8.14 55.99 40.74
N SER A 62 9.46 55.83 40.81
CA SER A 62 10.32 56.61 41.71
C SER A 62 11.76 56.59 41.19
N ALA A 63 12.51 57.58 41.66
CA ALA A 63 13.70 58.19 41.10
C ALA A 63 14.99 57.35 40.96
N ARG A 64 15.96 57.98 40.28
CA ARG A 64 17.43 57.80 40.24
C ARG A 64 17.92 57.11 38.97
N SER A 65 19.01 57.50 38.30
CA SER A 65 19.88 58.69 38.31
C SER A 65 20.92 58.44 37.20
N LEU A 66 21.44 59.52 36.63
CA LEU A 66 22.76 59.63 35.94
C LEU A 66 22.91 59.12 34.49
N GLU A 67 22.88 60.11 33.60
CA GLU A 67 23.89 60.50 32.60
C GLU A 67 24.21 59.70 31.31
N PRO A 68 24.60 60.42 30.22
CA PRO A 68 24.62 59.92 28.84
C PRO A 68 26.01 59.93 28.19
N VAL A 69 26.28 59.06 27.19
CA VAL A 69 27.42 59.31 26.27
C VAL A 69 27.11 58.90 24.82
N GLN A 70 26.95 59.95 24.02
CA GLN A 70 27.49 60.26 22.69
C GLN A 70 27.46 59.26 21.51
N ARG A 71 26.73 59.74 20.47
CA ARG A 71 27.02 59.69 19.02
C ARG A 71 28.49 59.57 18.65
N TRP A 72 28.78 58.84 17.56
CA TRP A 72 29.57 59.20 16.35
C TRP A 72 29.17 58.15 15.29
N GLY A 73 28.99 58.35 13.99
CA GLY A 73 29.20 59.44 13.03
C GLY A 73 28.97 58.77 11.66
N GLY A 74 28.26 59.41 10.74
CA GLY A 74 27.87 58.82 9.45
C GLY A 74 28.98 58.82 8.41
N VAL A 75 28.68 58.23 7.23
CA VAL A 75 28.57 58.92 5.92
C VAL A 75 28.78 57.93 4.75
N SER A 76 27.94 58.14 3.72
CA SER A 76 28.04 57.75 2.29
C SER A 76 27.81 56.27 1.93
N GLY A 77 27.07 55.92 0.87
CA GLY A 77 26.42 56.72 -0.15
C GLY A 77 25.87 55.83 -1.27
N SER A 78 24.82 56.35 -1.93
CA SER A 78 24.28 56.01 -3.26
C SER A 78 23.76 54.58 -3.50
N HIS A 79 22.44 54.40 -3.52
CA HIS A 79 21.51 54.64 -4.66
C HIS A 79 21.60 53.57 -5.75
N GLU A 80 20.59 52.69 -5.79
CA GLU A 80 19.89 52.40 -7.04
C GLU A 80 18.42 52.04 -6.75
N ARG A 81 17.53 52.61 -7.56
CA ARG A 81 16.09 52.71 -7.34
C ARG A 81 15.34 51.54 -7.98
N GLU A 82 14.20 51.28 -7.36
CA GLU A 82 13.05 50.50 -7.83
C GLU A 82 12.63 50.75 -9.29
N LEU A 83 12.12 49.71 -9.98
CA LEU A 83 10.74 49.71 -10.51
C LEU A 83 10.28 48.35 -11.07
N ALA A 84 9.00 48.04 -10.80
CA ALA A 84 8.09 46.98 -11.30
C ALA A 84 8.34 45.55 -10.79
N ARG A 85 7.61 44.97 -9.80
CA ARG A 85 6.15 44.74 -9.63
C ARG A 85 5.44 44.17 -10.87
N PHE A 86 5.21 42.85 -10.90
CA PHE A 86 3.87 42.25 -10.66
C PHE A 86 3.92 40.72 -10.48
N CYS A 87 2.92 40.19 -9.77
CA CYS A 87 2.59 38.79 -9.46
C CYS A 87 3.35 38.11 -8.30
N ARG A 88 2.90 38.47 -7.08
CA ARG A 88 2.83 37.55 -5.93
C ARG A 88 1.66 36.60 -6.14
N GLY A 89 1.85 35.33 -5.80
CA GLY A 89 0.78 34.35 -5.68
C GLY A 89 1.29 33.07 -5.03
N ALA A 90 1.15 33.00 -3.71
CA ALA A 90 1.08 31.79 -2.88
C ALA A 90 2.25 30.78 -2.91
N CYS A 91 3.12 30.84 -1.91
CA CYS A 91 3.58 29.69 -1.11
C CYS A 91 4.38 30.19 0.09
N GLY A 92 3.78 30.16 1.27
CA GLY A 92 4.44 30.43 2.54
C GLY A 92 4.25 29.23 3.47
N PHE A 93 5.25 28.34 3.50
CA PHE A 93 5.46 27.41 4.60
C PHE A 93 6.82 27.75 5.21
N HIS A 94 6.81 28.27 6.43
CA HIS A 94 8.00 28.42 7.27
C HIS A 94 8.21 27.11 8.03
N SER A 95 9.28 26.39 7.72
CA SER A 95 9.82 25.33 8.57
C SER A 95 10.83 25.93 9.53
N TRP A 96 10.50 25.93 10.82
CA TRP A 96 11.42 26.18 11.92
C TRP A 96 12.24 24.92 12.18
N TRP A 97 13.57 25.01 12.06
CA TRP A 97 14.52 24.04 12.59
C TRP A 97 14.99 24.53 13.96
N PRO A 98 14.97 23.71 15.03
CA PRO A 98 15.78 23.96 16.20
C PRO A 98 17.08 23.14 16.10
N VAL A 99 18.21 23.84 16.04
CA VAL A 99 19.54 23.27 16.29
C VAL A 99 20.15 24.11 17.41
N ASP A 100 20.31 23.49 18.59
CA ASP A 100 21.42 23.66 19.54
C ASP A 100 20.99 23.40 20.98
N ALA A 101 21.40 22.24 21.51
CA ALA A 101 21.72 22.03 22.92
C ALA A 101 22.48 20.69 23.08
N CYS A 102 23.81 20.73 22.95
CA CYS A 102 24.69 19.71 23.54
C CYS A 102 25.86 20.42 24.22
N TRP A 103 25.72 20.61 25.53
CA TRP A 103 26.82 20.90 26.46
C TRP A 103 27.09 19.61 27.23
N GLY A 104 28.31 19.08 27.14
CA GLY A 104 28.68 17.84 27.84
C GLY A 104 30.13 17.39 27.63
N ARG A 105 31.07 18.16 28.20
CA ARG A 105 32.42 17.79 28.71
C ARG A 105 33.14 16.55 28.15
N ALA A 106 34.33 16.79 27.59
CA ALA A 106 35.50 15.90 27.66
C ALA A 106 36.69 16.68 28.28
N PRO A 107 37.63 16.03 28.99
CA PRO A 107 38.65 16.71 29.80
C PRO A 107 39.89 17.15 29.00
N ASP A 108 40.58 18.12 29.59
CA ASP A 108 41.78 18.82 29.16
C ASP A 108 42.96 17.92 28.72
N ALA A 109 43.72 18.36 27.72
CA ALA A 109 45.07 18.92 27.89
C ALA A 109 45.83 19.03 26.55
N GLY A 110 46.53 20.16 26.37
CA GLY A 110 47.74 20.23 25.55
C GLY A 110 47.59 20.91 24.19
N GLY A 111 47.69 22.23 24.18
CA GLY A 111 47.79 23.03 22.97
C GLY A 111 49.19 23.02 22.33
N SER A 112 49.24 23.42 21.07
CA SER A 112 50.26 24.33 20.54
C SER A 112 49.89 24.73 19.11
N ASP A 113 49.87 26.04 18.89
CA ASP A 113 49.76 26.73 17.62
C ASP A 113 50.65 26.18 16.50
N CYS A 114 50.17 26.23 15.25
CA CYS A 114 50.81 27.06 14.22
C CYS A 114 50.03 27.09 12.89
N ASN A 115 49.66 28.32 12.53
CA ASN A 115 49.30 28.85 11.21
C ASN A 115 50.22 28.38 10.06
N GLN A 116 49.65 27.99 8.90
CA GLN A 116 49.89 28.60 7.56
C GLN A 116 49.50 27.69 6.37
N THR A 117 48.52 28.19 5.60
CA THR A 117 48.44 28.32 4.13
C THR A 117 49.02 27.28 3.15
N LEU A 118 48.10 26.82 2.28
CA LEU A 118 48.17 26.67 0.81
C LEU A 118 48.97 25.49 0.18
N ALA A 119 48.23 24.76 -0.66
CA ALA A 119 48.56 23.57 -1.46
C ALA A 119 49.39 23.87 -2.73
N PRO A 120 49.56 22.96 -3.74
CA PRO A 120 49.50 21.49 -3.81
C PRO A 120 50.74 20.87 -4.52
N GLY A 121 50.90 19.54 -4.49
CA GLY A 121 51.82 18.86 -5.41
C GLY A 121 52.10 17.39 -5.07
N ALA A 122 51.42 16.48 -5.77
CA ALA A 122 51.55 15.04 -5.65
C ALA A 122 52.91 14.50 -6.11
N ARG A 123 53.50 13.58 -5.34
CA ARG A 123 54.41 12.54 -5.84
C ARG A 123 54.25 11.26 -5.01
N GLU A 124 54.18 10.16 -5.75
CA GLU A 124 54.10 8.77 -5.32
C GLU A 124 55.23 8.36 -4.38
N THR A 125 54.97 7.49 -3.40
CA THR A 125 55.89 6.38 -3.08
C THR A 125 55.16 5.22 -2.39
N LEU A 126 55.42 4.02 -2.90
CA LEU A 126 55.11 2.72 -2.31
C LEU A 126 55.73 2.54 -0.92
N CYS A 127 55.08 1.75 -0.06
CA CYS A 127 55.75 1.12 1.08
C CYS A 127 55.35 -0.37 1.19
N SER A 128 56.38 -1.20 1.32
CA SER A 128 56.38 -2.66 1.35
C SER A 128 56.09 -3.19 2.76
N LEU A 129 55.33 -4.29 2.86
CA LEU A 129 55.13 -5.05 4.10
C LEU A 129 55.90 -6.37 4.06
N ARG A 130 56.66 -6.64 5.14
CA ARG A 130 57.34 -7.92 5.42
C ARG A 130 56.39 -8.88 6.14
N LEU A 131 56.50 -10.16 5.77
CA LEU A 131 55.79 -11.32 6.33
C LEU A 131 56.56 -11.96 7.49
N GLY A 132 55.81 -12.49 8.46
CA GLY A 132 56.22 -13.53 9.40
C GLY A 132 54.99 -14.38 9.78
N ALA A 133 55.06 -15.69 9.54
CA ALA A 133 54.04 -16.73 9.82
C ALA A 133 54.62 -17.71 10.88
N PRO A 134 54.04 -18.91 11.21
CA PRO A 134 52.74 -19.54 10.86
C PRO A 134 52.06 -20.39 12.00
N GLY A 135 50.91 -21.01 11.69
CA GLY A 135 50.33 -22.21 12.37
C GLY A 135 48.83 -22.41 12.07
N ALA A 136 48.44 -23.12 10.99
CA ALA A 136 47.87 -24.50 10.91
C ALA A 136 46.49 -24.69 11.62
N SER A 137 45.40 -25.27 11.06
CA SER A 137 45.17 -26.22 9.96
C SER A 137 43.68 -26.30 9.53
N GLU A 138 43.43 -26.53 8.22
CA GLU A 138 42.32 -27.23 7.49
C GLU A 138 40.83 -26.85 7.70
N GLY A 139 39.97 -26.68 6.67
CA GLY A 139 40.08 -26.66 5.20
C GLY A 139 38.69 -26.83 4.52
N VAL A 140 38.34 -26.02 3.49
CA VAL A 140 37.39 -26.35 2.39
C VAL A 140 37.75 -25.52 1.13
N ARG A 141 37.57 -26.17 -0.03
CA ARG A 141 38.07 -25.92 -1.40
C ARG A 141 37.54 -24.68 -2.15
N ALA A 142 38.44 -24.01 -2.87
CA ALA A 142 38.14 -23.27 -4.11
C ALA A 142 39.33 -23.38 -5.09
N THR A 143 39.06 -23.89 -6.30
CA THR A 143 40.02 -24.08 -7.39
C THR A 143 40.10 -22.82 -8.27
N THR A 144 41.29 -22.24 -8.39
CA THR A 144 41.60 -21.14 -9.33
C THR A 144 42.58 -21.65 -10.40
N PHE A 145 42.23 -21.46 -11.66
CA PHE A 145 43.04 -21.81 -12.82
C PHE A 145 44.05 -20.71 -13.17
N TRP A 146 45.27 -21.13 -13.47
CA TRP A 146 46.41 -20.34 -13.93
C TRP A 146 46.27 -19.93 -15.40
N VAL A 147 46.56 -18.66 -15.72
CA VAL A 147 46.74 -18.20 -17.10
C VAL A 147 48.23 -18.12 -17.43
N LEU A 148 48.68 -19.06 -18.27
CA LEU A 148 50.00 -19.05 -18.89
C LEU A 148 49.98 -18.19 -20.17
N LYS A 149 50.90 -17.22 -20.28
CA LYS A 149 51.23 -16.55 -21.53
C LYS A 149 51.84 -17.56 -22.53
N LYS A 150 51.25 -17.69 -23.72
CA LYS A 150 51.94 -18.24 -24.90
C LYS A 150 51.68 -17.38 -26.13
N LYS A 151 52.77 -16.91 -26.73
CA LYS A 151 52.84 -16.40 -28.11
C LYS A 151 52.44 -17.53 -29.07
N VAL A 152 51.58 -17.24 -30.04
CA VAL A 152 51.52 -17.97 -31.30
C VAL A 152 51.29 -16.97 -32.43
N ASN A 153 52.25 -16.92 -33.35
CA ASN A 153 52.13 -16.25 -34.65
C ASN A 153 51.39 -17.17 -35.63
N ALA A 154 50.64 -16.53 -36.53
CA ALA A 154 50.30 -16.93 -37.89
C ALA A 154 49.59 -18.29 -38.11
N VAL A 155 48.30 -18.20 -38.51
CA VAL A 155 47.69 -19.17 -39.43
C VAL A 155 46.89 -18.40 -40.47
N ALA A 156 47.03 -18.87 -41.71
CA ALA A 156 46.72 -18.24 -42.98
C ALA A 156 45.26 -17.81 -43.20
N GLU A 157 45.09 -16.72 -43.96
CA GLU A 157 43.84 -16.27 -44.57
C GLU A 157 43.42 -17.18 -45.73
N VAL A 158 42.16 -17.61 -45.75
CA VAL A 158 41.37 -17.97 -46.95
C VAL A 158 39.93 -17.46 -46.72
N PRO A 159 39.25 -16.87 -47.71
CA PRO A 159 38.32 -15.76 -47.48
C PRO A 159 36.85 -16.19 -47.33
N CYS A 160 36.13 -15.55 -46.40
CA CYS A 160 34.66 -15.54 -46.41
C CYS A 160 34.17 -14.10 -46.59
N ALA A 161 33.37 -13.90 -47.63
CA ALA A 161 32.97 -12.61 -48.14
C ALA A 161 32.04 -11.82 -47.19
N SER A 162 32.27 -10.50 -47.18
CA SER A 162 31.30 -9.42 -46.93
C SER A 162 30.55 -9.35 -45.58
N LEU A 163 31.25 -9.40 -44.45
CA LEU A 163 30.75 -8.76 -43.22
C LEU A 163 31.23 -7.30 -43.18
N ARG A 164 30.36 -6.34 -43.54
CA ARG A 164 30.60 -4.93 -43.23
C ARG A 164 30.59 -4.77 -41.71
N ARG A 165 31.75 -4.84 -41.06
CA ARG A 165 31.95 -4.32 -39.70
C ARG A 165 31.64 -2.83 -39.74
N PHE A 166 30.60 -2.41 -39.02
CA PHE A 166 30.34 -0.99 -38.77
C PHE A 166 31.40 -0.47 -37.79
N THR A 167 32.56 -0.08 -38.33
CA THR A 167 33.59 0.63 -37.60
C THR A 167 33.15 2.08 -37.39
N LEU A 168 33.36 2.61 -36.17
CA LEU A 168 33.27 4.04 -35.88
C LEU A 168 34.08 4.80 -36.95
N ARG A 169 33.40 5.54 -37.83
CA ARG A 169 34.07 6.30 -38.89
C ARG A 169 34.83 7.51 -38.34
N ALA A 170 34.40 8.02 -37.20
CA ALA A 170 35.06 9.13 -36.52
C ALA A 170 36.20 8.58 -35.65
N THR A 171 37.44 8.85 -36.06
CA THR A 171 38.66 8.42 -35.34
C THR A 171 39.04 9.35 -34.18
N ASN A 172 38.39 10.51 -34.08
CA ASN A 172 38.79 11.61 -33.18
C ASN A 172 37.77 11.89 -32.06
N VAL A 173 37.02 10.88 -31.61
CA VAL A 173 36.00 11.03 -30.56
C VAL A 173 36.41 10.25 -29.32
N ILE A 174 36.52 10.95 -28.19
CA ILE A 174 36.79 10.36 -26.87
C ILE A 174 35.48 10.37 -26.09
N TYR A 175 35.12 9.23 -25.49
CA TYR A 175 33.94 9.17 -24.63
C TYR A 175 34.14 10.04 -23.39
N GLN A 176 33.23 10.98 -23.15
CA GLN A 176 33.22 11.80 -21.94
C GLN A 176 32.30 11.16 -20.91
N ALA A 177 32.86 10.73 -19.78
CA ALA A 177 32.08 10.20 -18.68
C ALA A 177 31.28 11.33 -17.99
N HIS A 178 30.03 11.05 -17.61
CA HIS A 178 29.22 12.00 -16.86
C HIS A 178 29.78 12.24 -15.45
N HIS A 179 29.81 13.50 -15.00
CA HIS A 179 30.22 13.85 -13.62
C HIS A 179 29.24 13.37 -12.54
N VAL A 180 27.95 13.24 -12.87
CA VAL A 180 26.91 12.74 -11.95
C VAL A 180 26.63 11.28 -12.24
N SER A 181 26.87 10.41 -11.26
CA SER A 181 26.62 8.97 -11.39
C SER A 181 25.13 8.66 -11.58
N ARG A 182 24.83 7.51 -12.20
CA ARG A 182 23.47 6.96 -12.31
C ARG A 182 22.78 6.88 -10.96
N SER A 183 23.50 6.46 -9.91
CA SER A 183 22.95 6.41 -8.55
C SER A 183 22.46 7.78 -8.07
N LYS A 184 23.25 8.85 -8.25
CA LYS A 184 22.86 10.21 -7.84
C LYS A 184 21.71 10.76 -8.69
N ARG A 185 21.75 10.54 -10.01
CA ARG A 185 20.64 10.92 -10.90
C ARG A 185 19.35 10.19 -10.53
N GLY A 186 19.44 8.90 -10.21
CA GLY A 186 18.30 8.08 -9.77
C GLY A 186 17.62 8.59 -8.50
N GLN A 187 18.35 9.25 -7.59
CA GLN A 187 17.74 9.83 -6.38
C GLN A 187 16.83 11.04 -6.66
N VAL A 188 16.96 11.68 -7.82
CA VAL A 188 16.18 12.88 -8.18
C VAL A 188 15.21 12.65 -9.34
N VAL A 189 15.23 11.46 -9.95
CA VAL A 189 14.31 11.07 -11.03
C VAL A 189 13.10 10.37 -10.41
N GLY A 190 12.06 11.17 -10.16
CA GLY A 190 10.83 10.71 -9.50
C GLY A 190 10.89 10.84 -7.97
N THR A 191 9.88 10.30 -7.29
CA THR A 191 9.77 10.36 -5.82
C THR A 191 10.31 9.11 -5.12
N ARG A 192 10.51 8.02 -5.86
CA ARG A 192 11.04 6.77 -5.32
C ARG A 192 12.57 6.75 -5.45
N GLY A 193 13.29 6.54 -4.36
CA GLY A 193 14.76 6.46 -4.36
C GLY A 193 15.32 5.30 -5.21
N GLY A 194 16.55 5.46 -5.69
CA GLY A 194 17.27 4.44 -6.46
C GLY A 194 17.18 4.61 -7.99
N PHE A 195 18.24 4.15 -8.69
CA PHE A 195 18.29 4.16 -10.15
C PHE A 195 17.55 2.96 -10.73
N ARG A 196 16.65 3.21 -11.69
CA ARG A 196 15.77 2.19 -12.31
C ARG A 196 15.66 2.34 -13.83
N GLY A 197 16.64 2.99 -14.43
CA GLY A 197 16.65 3.24 -15.86
C GLY A 197 16.78 1.93 -16.65
N CYS A 198 15.83 1.66 -17.55
CA CYS A 198 15.79 0.43 -18.34
C CYS A 198 14.97 0.62 -19.62
N THR A 199 14.99 -0.39 -20.50
CA THR A 199 14.19 -0.41 -21.72
C THR A 199 13.26 -1.61 -21.76
N VAL A 200 11.96 -1.34 -21.94
CA VAL A 200 10.92 -2.33 -22.22
C VAL A 200 10.67 -2.33 -23.72
N TRP A 201 11.15 -3.37 -24.40
CA TRP A 201 11.11 -3.51 -25.85
C TRP A 201 9.94 -4.38 -26.31
N LEU A 202 8.83 -3.75 -26.69
CA LEU A 202 7.66 -4.46 -27.21
C LEU A 202 7.86 -4.76 -28.70
N THR A 203 7.81 -6.05 -29.07
CA THR A 203 7.92 -6.55 -30.44
C THR A 203 6.74 -7.45 -30.81
N GLY A 204 6.35 -7.52 -32.08
CA GLY A 204 5.17 -8.26 -32.52
C GLY A 204 4.58 -7.76 -33.83
N LEU A 205 3.66 -8.53 -34.43
CA LEU A 205 2.96 -8.17 -35.67
C LEU A 205 2.16 -6.85 -35.54
N SER A 206 1.88 -6.19 -36.67
CA SER A 206 0.96 -5.05 -36.68
C SER A 206 -0.41 -5.48 -36.13
N GLY A 207 -1.06 -4.68 -35.28
CA GLY A 207 -2.34 -5.08 -34.67
C GLY A 207 -2.26 -6.13 -33.54
N ALA A 208 -1.05 -6.58 -33.15
CA ALA A 208 -0.88 -7.51 -32.04
C ALA A 208 -1.18 -6.89 -30.65
N GLY A 209 -1.15 -5.56 -30.52
CA GLY A 209 -1.49 -4.85 -29.27
C GLY A 209 -0.36 -4.06 -28.61
N LYS A 210 0.84 -3.96 -29.24
CA LYS A 210 2.01 -3.24 -28.69
C LYS A 210 1.68 -1.83 -28.17
N THR A 211 1.07 -0.98 -29.00
CA THR A 211 0.74 0.40 -28.64
C THR A 211 -0.25 0.46 -27.46
N THR A 212 -1.24 -0.45 -27.42
CA THR A 212 -2.19 -0.56 -26.30
C THR A 212 -1.50 -0.93 -25.00
N ILE A 213 -0.61 -1.93 -25.03
CA ILE A 213 0.18 -2.34 -23.85
C ILE A 213 1.16 -1.24 -23.45
N GLY A 214 1.80 -0.58 -24.41
CA GLY A 214 2.75 0.50 -24.15
C GLY A 214 2.12 1.68 -23.41
N PHE A 215 0.93 2.14 -23.84
CA PHE A 215 0.22 3.23 -23.17
C PHE A 215 -0.35 2.83 -21.81
N ALA A 216 -0.92 1.62 -21.68
CA ALA A 216 -1.42 1.16 -20.39
C ALA A 216 -0.29 0.94 -19.37
N LEU A 217 0.90 0.53 -19.83
CA LEU A 217 2.09 0.44 -18.97
C LEU A 217 2.60 1.83 -18.57
N GLU A 218 2.63 2.79 -19.50
CA GLU A 218 2.99 4.18 -19.22
C GLU A 218 2.07 4.79 -18.15
N GLU A 219 0.76 4.60 -18.28
CA GLU A 219 -0.24 5.04 -17.28
C GLU A 219 -0.01 4.38 -15.92
N TYR A 220 0.28 3.07 -15.89
CA TYR A 220 0.61 2.36 -14.67
C TYR A 220 1.86 2.94 -13.99
N LEU A 221 2.96 3.13 -14.72
CA LEU A 221 4.21 3.62 -14.13
C LEU A 221 4.07 5.05 -13.60
N VAL A 222 3.41 5.92 -14.37
CA VAL A 222 3.16 7.32 -13.97
C VAL A 222 2.29 7.38 -12.71
N SER A 223 1.20 6.60 -12.64
CA SER A 223 0.35 6.55 -11.44
C SER A 223 1.05 6.00 -10.19
N HIS A 224 2.15 5.26 -10.37
CA HIS A 224 2.98 4.74 -9.27
C HIS A 224 4.22 5.59 -8.95
N GLY A 225 4.32 6.79 -9.55
CA GLY A 225 5.42 7.74 -9.32
C GLY A 225 6.74 7.34 -9.97
N ILE A 226 6.69 6.52 -11.03
CA ILE A 226 7.86 6.04 -11.77
C ILE A 226 7.92 6.78 -13.12
N PRO A 227 8.89 7.69 -13.32
CA PRO A 227 9.05 8.38 -14.59
C PRO A 227 9.35 7.40 -15.73
N CYS A 228 8.60 7.50 -16.81
CA CYS A 228 8.75 6.69 -18.01
C CYS A 228 8.50 7.52 -19.28
N TYR A 229 8.85 6.97 -20.44
CA TYR A 229 8.59 7.61 -21.72
C TYR A 229 8.40 6.57 -22.83
N SER A 230 7.33 6.70 -23.61
CA SER A 230 7.01 5.80 -24.72
C SER A 230 7.52 6.29 -26.08
N LEU A 231 8.36 5.48 -26.73
CA LEU A 231 8.78 5.62 -28.13
C LEU A 231 7.91 4.71 -29.00
N ASP A 232 6.96 5.30 -29.71
CA ASP A 232 6.11 4.57 -30.66
C ASP A 232 6.52 4.86 -32.12
N GLY A 233 6.30 3.86 -32.99
CA GLY A 233 6.61 3.93 -34.41
C GLY A 233 5.94 5.09 -35.13
N ASP A 234 4.72 5.45 -34.74
CA ASP A 234 4.03 6.60 -35.34
C ASP A 234 4.70 7.91 -34.91
N ASN A 235 5.06 8.05 -33.63
CA ASN A 235 5.61 9.29 -33.08
C ASN A 235 7.03 9.59 -33.60
N VAL A 236 7.92 8.59 -33.61
CA VAL A 236 9.33 8.82 -33.97
C VAL A 236 9.50 9.07 -35.46
N ARG A 237 8.63 8.52 -36.30
CA ARG A 237 8.66 8.72 -37.76
C ARG A 237 8.30 10.15 -38.19
N HIS A 238 7.61 10.92 -37.36
CA HIS A 238 7.38 12.35 -37.64
C HIS A 238 8.59 13.24 -37.30
N GLY A 239 9.54 12.74 -36.50
CA GLY A 239 10.69 13.50 -36.00
C GLY A 239 12.04 12.91 -36.43
N LEU A 240 12.69 12.18 -35.52
CA LEU A 240 14.05 11.66 -35.69
C LEU A 240 14.22 10.78 -36.92
N ASN A 241 13.19 10.01 -37.27
CA ASN A 241 13.23 9.03 -38.36
C ASN A 241 12.43 9.48 -39.60
N LYS A 242 12.11 10.77 -39.73
CA LYS A 242 11.34 11.31 -40.87
C LYS A 242 12.03 11.15 -42.23
N ASN A 243 13.35 10.96 -42.23
CA ASN A 243 14.14 10.77 -43.44
C ASN A 243 14.28 9.31 -43.87
N LEU A 244 13.71 8.36 -43.14
CA LEU A 244 13.82 6.93 -43.42
C LEU A 244 12.56 6.44 -44.15
N GLY A 245 12.77 5.73 -45.26
CA GLY A 245 11.72 5.07 -46.02
C GLY A 245 11.32 3.71 -45.43
N PHE A 246 10.89 2.81 -46.30
CA PHE A 246 10.47 1.44 -45.94
C PHE A 246 11.37 0.36 -46.55
N SER A 247 12.53 0.73 -47.11
CA SER A 247 13.53 -0.23 -47.59
C SER A 247 14.10 -1.06 -46.44
N ALA A 248 14.70 -2.22 -46.72
CA ALA A 248 15.31 -3.05 -45.69
C ALA A 248 16.39 -2.29 -44.88
N GLY A 249 17.24 -1.51 -45.57
CA GLY A 249 18.26 -0.69 -44.93
C GLY A 249 17.68 0.44 -44.08
N ASP A 250 16.61 1.09 -44.53
CA ASP A 250 15.92 2.13 -43.74
C ASP A 250 15.25 1.55 -42.50
N ARG A 251 14.71 0.32 -42.58
CA ARG A 251 14.12 -0.38 -41.44
C ARG A 251 15.17 -0.75 -40.40
N GLU A 252 16.32 -1.25 -40.85
CA GLU A 252 17.48 -1.53 -39.99
C GLU A 252 17.94 -0.27 -39.27
N GLU A 253 18.16 0.83 -40.00
CA GLU A 253 18.58 2.11 -39.42
C GLU A 253 17.52 2.71 -38.50
N ASN A 254 16.23 2.53 -38.81
CA ASN A 254 15.13 2.95 -37.95
C ASN A 254 15.23 2.26 -36.59
N ILE A 255 15.35 0.93 -36.57
CA ILE A 255 15.47 0.18 -35.30
C ILE A 255 16.76 0.52 -34.57
N ARG A 256 17.88 0.70 -35.28
CA ARG A 256 19.16 1.10 -34.68
C ARG A 256 19.05 2.46 -33.96
N ARG A 257 18.44 3.47 -34.60
CA ARG A 257 18.23 4.80 -33.97
C ARG A 257 17.34 4.71 -32.73
N ILE A 258 16.27 3.92 -32.79
CA ILE A 258 15.40 3.70 -31.64
C ILE A 258 16.17 3.06 -30.49
N ALA A 259 17.00 2.05 -30.77
CA ALA A 259 17.80 1.40 -29.73
C ALA A 259 18.76 2.37 -29.02
N GLU A 260 19.44 3.25 -29.77
CA GLU A 260 20.33 4.25 -29.16
C GLU A 260 19.56 5.29 -28.34
N VAL A 261 18.41 5.75 -28.82
CA VAL A 261 17.57 6.70 -28.06
C VAL A 261 17.00 6.05 -26.80
N ALA A 262 16.51 4.81 -26.90
CA ALA A 262 16.01 4.07 -25.76
C ALA A 262 17.10 3.88 -24.69
N ARG A 263 18.33 3.58 -25.11
CA ARG A 263 19.50 3.52 -24.23
C ARG A 263 19.78 4.85 -23.55
N LEU A 264 19.64 5.99 -24.24
CA LEU A 264 19.82 7.31 -23.62
C LEU A 264 18.75 7.61 -22.56
N PHE A 265 17.48 7.27 -22.81
CA PHE A 265 16.42 7.41 -21.81
C PHE A 265 16.63 6.50 -20.60
N ALA A 266 17.03 5.24 -20.84
CA ALA A 266 17.40 4.31 -19.79
C ALA A 266 18.61 4.83 -19.00
N ASP A 267 19.66 5.32 -19.66
CA ASP A 267 20.82 5.90 -18.98
C ASP A 267 20.43 7.11 -18.12
N ALA A 268 19.47 7.93 -18.58
CA ALA A 268 18.95 9.08 -17.85
C ALA A 268 18.17 8.69 -16.57
N GLY A 269 17.75 7.43 -16.42
CA GLY A 269 17.05 6.90 -15.26
C GLY A 269 15.55 6.66 -15.45
N LEU A 270 15.04 6.79 -16.68
CA LEU A 270 13.63 6.55 -17.00
C LEU A 270 13.40 5.09 -17.44
N VAL A 271 12.17 4.62 -17.26
CA VAL A 271 11.70 3.41 -17.96
C VAL A 271 11.32 3.80 -19.39
N CYS A 272 12.13 3.43 -20.37
CA CYS A 272 11.84 3.69 -21.78
C CYS A 272 11.02 2.53 -22.36
N ILE A 273 9.81 2.81 -22.85
CA ILE A 273 8.93 1.81 -23.47
C ILE A 273 9.03 1.99 -24.98
N THR A 274 9.32 0.93 -25.74
CA THR A 274 9.39 1.02 -27.20
C THR A 274 8.33 0.13 -27.84
N SER A 275 7.51 0.70 -28.75
CA SER A 275 6.41 0.00 -29.42
C SER A 275 6.65 -0.11 -30.93
N PHE A 276 7.50 -1.06 -31.35
CA PHE A 276 7.87 -1.23 -32.76
C PHE A 276 7.66 -2.66 -33.23
N ILE A 277 7.35 -2.86 -34.52
CA ILE A 277 7.25 -4.23 -35.09
C ILE A 277 8.57 -4.98 -34.91
N SER A 278 9.71 -4.32 -35.18
CA SER A 278 11.07 -4.88 -35.01
C SER A 278 11.20 -6.35 -35.44
N PRO A 279 10.90 -6.68 -36.71
CA PRO A 279 10.61 -8.04 -37.14
C PRO A 279 11.82 -8.99 -37.17
N PHE A 280 13.03 -8.44 -37.32
CA PHE A 280 14.25 -9.23 -37.47
C PHE A 280 14.97 -9.41 -36.14
N THR A 281 15.33 -10.65 -35.84
CA THR A 281 16.05 -11.07 -34.63
C THR A 281 17.38 -10.34 -34.51
N ARG A 282 18.11 -10.19 -35.63
CA ARG A 282 19.39 -9.48 -35.66
C ARG A 282 19.27 -8.05 -35.11
N ASP A 283 18.22 -7.33 -35.46
CA ASP A 283 18.05 -5.93 -35.07
C ASP A 283 17.68 -5.81 -33.59
N ARG A 284 16.82 -6.72 -33.08
CA ARG A 284 16.48 -6.81 -31.65
C ARG A 284 17.69 -7.21 -30.81
N GLN A 285 18.47 -8.17 -31.28
CA GLN A 285 19.72 -8.58 -30.62
C GLN A 285 20.77 -7.47 -30.61
N ASN A 286 20.84 -6.65 -31.66
CA ASN A 286 21.69 -5.46 -31.66
C ASN A 286 21.21 -4.44 -30.62
N ALA A 287 19.89 -4.19 -30.54
CA ALA A 287 19.32 -3.31 -29.54
C ALA A 287 19.65 -3.78 -28.11
N ARG A 288 19.50 -5.08 -27.84
CA ARG A 288 19.89 -5.71 -26.56
C ARG A 288 21.36 -5.48 -26.23
N LYS A 289 22.27 -5.79 -27.17
CA LYS A 289 23.72 -5.61 -27.00
C LYS A 289 24.11 -4.16 -26.67
N ILE A 290 23.43 -3.18 -27.27
CA ILE A 290 23.67 -1.75 -27.01
C ILE A 290 23.39 -1.41 -25.53
N HIS A 291 22.35 -2.01 -24.93
CA HIS A 291 21.97 -1.77 -23.53
C HIS A 291 22.86 -2.55 -22.58
N GLU A 292 23.11 -3.83 -22.85
CA GLU A 292 23.99 -4.69 -22.04
C GLU A 292 25.41 -4.14 -21.96
N ALA A 293 25.98 -3.68 -23.09
CA ALA A 293 27.30 -3.06 -23.12
C ALA A 293 27.37 -1.77 -22.27
N ALA A 294 26.23 -1.10 -22.05
CA ALA A 294 26.12 0.06 -21.19
C ALA A 294 25.75 -0.30 -19.73
N GLY A 295 25.59 -1.59 -19.39
CA GLY A 295 25.12 -2.04 -18.08
C GLY A 295 23.70 -1.55 -17.75
N LEU A 296 22.82 -1.53 -18.75
CA LEU A 296 21.42 -1.12 -18.60
C LEU A 296 20.50 -2.32 -18.86
N PRO A 297 19.47 -2.56 -18.02
CA PRO A 297 18.52 -3.64 -18.24
C PRO A 297 17.70 -3.45 -19.53
N PHE A 298 17.49 -4.55 -20.25
CA PHE A 298 16.73 -4.61 -21.49
C PHE A 298 15.76 -5.78 -21.43
N PHE A 299 14.46 -5.52 -21.59
CA PHE A 299 13.40 -6.52 -21.52
C PHE A 299 12.69 -6.62 -22.87
N GLU A 300 12.97 -7.68 -23.62
CA GLU A 300 12.28 -8.02 -24.87
C GLU A 300 10.96 -8.71 -24.55
N ILE A 301 9.86 -8.02 -24.82
CA ILE A 301 8.51 -8.53 -24.57
C ILE A 301 7.84 -8.82 -25.90
N PHE A 302 7.61 -10.11 -26.16
CA PHE A 302 6.96 -10.57 -27.37
C PHE A 302 5.43 -10.47 -27.22
N VAL A 303 4.83 -9.52 -27.93
CA VAL A 303 3.38 -9.36 -28.03
C VAL A 303 2.86 -10.31 -29.12
N ASP A 304 2.51 -11.52 -28.69
CA ASP A 304 2.13 -12.63 -29.57
C ASP A 304 0.61 -12.64 -29.81
N ALA A 305 0.24 -12.42 -31.07
CA ALA A 305 -1.10 -12.63 -31.57
C ALA A 305 -0.98 -13.30 -32.94
N PRO A 306 -1.78 -14.35 -33.22
CA PRO A 306 -1.80 -14.98 -34.53
C PRO A 306 -2.13 -13.99 -35.65
N LEU A 307 -1.52 -14.17 -36.82
CA LEU A 307 -1.67 -13.27 -37.98
C LEU A 307 -3.15 -13.06 -38.36
N ASN A 308 -3.95 -14.12 -38.36
CA ASN A 308 -5.38 -14.03 -38.68
C ASN A 308 -6.16 -13.12 -37.69
N ILE A 309 -5.77 -13.11 -36.41
CA ILE A 309 -6.35 -12.21 -35.40
C ILE A 309 -5.86 -10.78 -35.61
N CYS A 310 -4.59 -10.60 -35.97
CA CYS A 310 -4.06 -9.28 -36.32
C CYS A 310 -4.75 -8.69 -37.57
N GLU A 311 -4.96 -9.52 -38.60
CA GLU A 311 -5.70 -9.18 -39.82
C GLU A 311 -7.18 -8.89 -39.51
N SER A 312 -7.83 -9.66 -38.64
CA SER A 312 -9.24 -9.39 -38.29
C SER A 312 -9.42 -8.08 -37.52
N ARG A 313 -8.41 -7.68 -36.73
CA ARG A 313 -8.43 -6.41 -35.99
C ARG A 313 -8.22 -5.20 -36.90
N ASP A 314 -7.41 -5.35 -37.95
CA ASP A 314 -6.91 -4.33 -38.90
C ASP A 314 -7.06 -2.86 -38.45
N VAL A 315 -6.52 -2.54 -37.27
CA VAL A 315 -6.80 -1.30 -36.54
C VAL A 315 -6.53 -0.04 -37.36
N LYS A 316 -5.59 -0.13 -38.31
CA LYS A 316 -5.14 0.99 -39.16
C LYS A 316 -5.50 0.80 -40.64
N GLY A 317 -6.25 -0.25 -41.00
CA GLY A 317 -6.57 -0.59 -42.39
C GLY A 317 -5.34 -0.99 -43.23
N LEU A 318 -4.25 -1.39 -42.59
CA LEU A 318 -2.96 -1.68 -43.25
C LEU A 318 -2.94 -3.07 -43.85
N TYR A 319 -3.59 -4.05 -43.22
CA TYR A 319 -3.65 -5.42 -43.75
C TYR A 319 -4.49 -5.47 -45.02
N LYS A 320 -5.64 -4.78 -45.06
CA LYS A 320 -6.45 -4.66 -46.27
C LYS A 320 -5.66 -4.05 -47.45
N LYS A 321 -4.89 -2.99 -47.19
CA LYS A 321 -4.04 -2.34 -48.20
C LYS A 321 -2.88 -3.21 -48.65
N ALA A 322 -2.25 -3.96 -47.74
CA ALA A 322 -1.20 -4.92 -48.08
C ALA A 322 -1.75 -6.05 -48.97
N ARG A 323 -2.91 -6.63 -48.61
CA ARG A 323 -3.58 -7.66 -49.42
C ARG A 323 -4.02 -7.16 -50.81
N ALA A 324 -4.33 -5.86 -50.93
CA ALA A 324 -4.62 -5.21 -52.21
C ALA A 324 -3.36 -4.87 -53.03
N GLY A 325 -2.15 -5.12 -52.52
CA GLY A 325 -0.88 -4.82 -53.20
C GLY A 325 -0.47 -3.35 -53.16
N GLU A 326 -1.20 -2.51 -52.42
CA GLU A 326 -0.90 -1.08 -52.28
C GLU A 326 0.32 -0.83 -51.36
N ILE A 327 0.58 -1.74 -50.42
CA ILE A 327 1.72 -1.69 -49.49
C ILE A 327 2.58 -2.93 -49.70
N LYS A 328 3.77 -2.76 -50.29
CA LYS A 328 4.73 -3.85 -50.51
C LYS A 328 5.64 -4.06 -49.29
N GLY A 329 6.00 -5.31 -49.03
CA GLY A 329 6.94 -5.67 -47.96
C GLY A 329 6.36 -5.50 -46.56
N PHE A 330 5.06 -5.73 -46.41
CA PHE A 330 4.40 -5.64 -45.11
C PHE A 330 4.69 -6.89 -44.27
N THR A 331 5.21 -6.69 -43.06
CA THR A 331 5.56 -7.79 -42.15
C THR A 331 4.34 -8.64 -41.81
N GLY A 332 4.45 -9.96 -42.00
CA GLY A 332 3.38 -10.94 -41.85
C GLY A 332 2.65 -11.30 -43.15
N ILE A 333 2.83 -10.52 -44.23
CA ILE A 333 2.22 -10.78 -45.55
C ILE A 333 3.32 -11.05 -46.59
N ASP A 334 4.10 -10.02 -46.94
CA ASP A 334 5.16 -10.08 -47.96
C ASP A 334 6.57 -10.02 -47.36
N SER A 335 6.69 -9.92 -46.04
CA SER A 335 7.95 -9.92 -45.30
C SER A 335 7.80 -10.73 -44.03
N GLU A 336 8.82 -11.50 -43.67
CA GLU A 336 8.75 -12.39 -42.52
C GLU A 336 8.80 -11.63 -41.19
N TYR A 337 8.24 -12.26 -40.15
CA TYR A 337 8.42 -11.88 -38.76
C TYR A 337 9.14 -13.02 -38.05
N GLU A 338 10.35 -12.76 -37.58
CA GLU A 338 11.14 -13.74 -36.85
C GLU A 338 10.77 -13.66 -35.36
N LYS A 339 10.11 -14.69 -34.86
CA LYS A 339 9.68 -14.75 -33.45
C LYS A 339 10.92 -14.75 -32.53
N PRO A 340 10.90 -13.97 -31.42
CA PRO A 340 11.98 -14.03 -30.43
C PRO A 340 12.13 -15.45 -29.85
N GLU A 341 13.36 -15.97 -29.83
CA GLU A 341 13.67 -17.31 -29.29
C GLU A 341 13.73 -17.31 -27.75
N SER A 342 14.15 -16.20 -27.14
CA SER A 342 14.31 -16.07 -25.69
C SER A 342 13.89 -14.68 -25.19
N PRO A 343 12.62 -14.29 -25.37
CA PRO A 343 12.11 -13.05 -24.80
C PRO A 343 12.00 -13.18 -23.28
N GLU A 344 12.18 -12.09 -22.54
CA GLU A 344 11.94 -12.06 -21.09
C GLU A 344 10.47 -12.31 -20.74
N LEU A 345 9.54 -11.97 -21.64
CA LEU A 345 8.11 -12.23 -21.46
C LEU A 345 7.38 -12.41 -22.80
N VAL A 346 6.37 -13.29 -22.83
CA VAL A 346 5.46 -13.47 -23.96
C VAL A 346 4.04 -13.12 -23.55
N LEU A 347 3.43 -12.15 -24.23
CA LEU A 347 2.05 -11.70 -23.99
C LEU A 347 1.12 -12.26 -25.06
N LYS A 348 0.22 -13.17 -24.69
CA LYS A 348 -0.76 -13.77 -25.62
C LYS A 348 -2.05 -12.94 -25.69
N THR A 349 -2.06 -11.89 -26.51
CA THR A 349 -3.16 -10.90 -26.51
C THR A 349 -4.45 -11.37 -27.17
N ASN A 350 -4.49 -12.60 -27.67
CA ASN A 350 -5.72 -13.25 -28.16
C ASN A 350 -6.51 -13.96 -27.05
N VAL A 351 -5.88 -14.23 -25.90
CA VAL A 351 -6.51 -14.92 -24.76
C VAL A 351 -6.40 -14.14 -23.45
N SER A 352 -5.46 -13.20 -23.34
CA SER A 352 -5.30 -12.33 -22.18
C SER A 352 -5.87 -10.94 -22.44
N SER A 353 -6.56 -10.40 -21.44
CA SER A 353 -6.98 -9.00 -21.38
C SER A 353 -5.79 -8.05 -21.23
N VAL A 354 -6.02 -6.75 -21.48
CA VAL A 354 -5.00 -5.71 -21.28
C VAL A 354 -4.50 -5.69 -19.83
N SER A 355 -5.40 -5.79 -18.85
CA SER A 355 -5.05 -5.78 -17.42
C SER A 355 -4.13 -6.94 -17.05
N GLU A 356 -4.42 -8.16 -17.50
CA GLU A 356 -3.59 -9.34 -17.27
C GLU A 356 -2.21 -9.22 -17.94
N CYS A 357 -2.15 -8.61 -19.13
CA CYS A 357 -0.87 -8.35 -19.80
C CYS A 357 -0.03 -7.34 -19.02
N ILE A 358 -0.63 -6.24 -18.55
CA ILE A 358 0.07 -5.23 -17.74
C ILE A 358 0.56 -5.83 -16.43
N GLN A 359 -0.24 -6.65 -15.77
CA GLN A 359 0.18 -7.33 -14.54
C GLN A 359 1.43 -8.18 -14.77
N GLN A 360 1.48 -9.00 -15.82
CA GLN A 360 2.67 -9.80 -16.13
C GLN A 360 3.93 -8.95 -16.39
N VAL A 361 3.78 -7.82 -17.11
CA VAL A 361 4.90 -6.90 -17.36
C VAL A 361 5.37 -6.26 -16.05
N VAL A 362 4.45 -5.82 -15.20
CA VAL A 362 4.77 -5.22 -13.90
C VAL A 362 5.46 -6.22 -12.98
N GLU A 363 4.99 -7.47 -12.92
CA GLU A 363 5.61 -8.55 -12.13
C GLU A 363 7.05 -8.83 -12.59
N LEU A 364 7.30 -8.85 -13.91
CA LEU A 364 8.65 -8.92 -14.46
C LEU A 364 9.51 -7.75 -13.96
N LEU A 365 9.02 -6.51 -14.09
CA LEU A 365 9.75 -5.31 -13.66
C LEU A 365 9.97 -5.27 -12.14
N GLN A 366 9.08 -5.85 -11.35
CA GLN A 366 9.21 -6.00 -9.90
C GLN A 366 10.30 -7.01 -9.53
N THR A 367 10.29 -8.17 -10.17
CA THR A 367 11.31 -9.21 -9.98
C THR A 367 12.72 -8.69 -10.30
N GLN A 368 12.81 -7.75 -11.25
CA GLN A 368 14.05 -7.13 -11.69
C GLN A 368 14.38 -5.83 -10.94
N ASN A 369 13.66 -5.51 -9.85
CA ASN A 369 13.86 -4.33 -9.01
C ASN A 369 13.75 -2.97 -9.74
N ILE A 370 13.05 -2.92 -10.87
CA ILE A 370 12.77 -1.68 -11.61
C ILE A 370 11.57 -0.96 -11.01
N VAL A 371 10.48 -1.71 -10.85
CA VAL A 371 9.29 -1.28 -10.13
C VAL A 371 9.42 -1.81 -8.71
N PRO A 372 9.45 -0.98 -7.67
CA PRO A 372 9.47 -1.51 -6.32
C PRO A 372 8.22 -2.35 -6.09
N GLN A 373 8.37 -3.49 -5.42
CA GLN A 373 7.22 -4.24 -4.95
C GLN A 373 6.38 -3.27 -4.11
N SER A 374 5.15 -2.98 -4.54
CA SER A 374 4.23 -2.26 -3.69
C SER A 374 3.93 -3.20 -2.53
N SER A 375 4.36 -2.83 -1.33
CA SER A 375 4.36 -3.59 -0.08
C SER A 375 3.00 -4.12 0.39
N ILE A 376 1.91 -3.97 -0.38
CA ILE A 376 0.63 -4.60 -0.06
C ILE A 376 -0.10 -5.05 -1.33
N LYS A 377 0.07 -6.32 -1.70
CA LYS A 377 -0.98 -7.10 -2.39
C LYS A 377 -1.16 -8.48 -1.74
N ASP A 378 -0.08 -9.08 -1.27
CA ASP A 378 -0.11 -10.42 -0.68
C ASP A 378 -0.06 -10.39 0.85
N VAL A 379 -0.82 -11.30 1.46
CA VAL A 379 -0.82 -11.52 2.91
C VAL A 379 0.49 -12.20 3.26
N LEU A 380 1.27 -11.61 4.18
CA LEU A 380 2.50 -12.18 4.68
C LEU A 380 2.19 -13.04 5.91
N GLU A 381 2.04 -14.35 5.73
CA GLU A 381 2.00 -15.30 6.84
C GLU A 381 3.42 -15.58 7.36
N LEU A 382 3.57 -15.72 8.68
CA LEU A 382 4.87 -15.95 9.35
C LEU A 382 5.01 -17.39 9.86
N PHE A 383 4.22 -18.32 9.31
CA PHE A 383 4.35 -19.74 9.61
C PHE A 383 5.60 -20.30 8.94
N VAL A 384 6.29 -21.19 9.66
CA VAL A 384 7.36 -21.99 9.08
C VAL A 384 6.73 -22.92 8.02
N PRO A 385 7.26 -22.93 6.77
CA PRO A 385 6.79 -23.86 5.75
C PRO A 385 6.90 -25.32 6.23
N GLU A 386 5.91 -26.16 5.90
CA GLU A 386 5.84 -27.55 6.39
C GLU A 386 7.13 -28.34 6.14
N ASN A 387 7.79 -28.12 5.00
CA ASN A 387 9.04 -28.79 4.64
C ASN A 387 10.28 -28.36 5.45
N LYS A 388 10.18 -27.31 6.27
CA LYS A 388 11.24 -26.82 7.15
C LYS A 388 10.91 -27.00 8.64
N LEU A 389 9.71 -27.47 8.96
CA LEU A 389 9.19 -27.46 10.33
C LEU A 389 10.05 -28.27 11.30
N ASP A 390 10.47 -29.48 10.93
CA ASP A 390 11.27 -30.35 11.82
C ASP A 390 12.66 -29.77 12.11
N PHE A 391 13.27 -29.12 11.11
CA PHE A 391 14.55 -28.42 11.29
C PHE A 391 14.40 -27.24 12.26
N VAL A 392 13.36 -26.42 12.10
CA VAL A 392 13.14 -25.26 12.97
C VAL A 392 12.71 -25.69 14.37
N ARG A 393 11.99 -26.81 14.54
CA ARG A 393 11.71 -27.39 15.86
C ARG A 393 13.00 -27.81 16.57
N ALA A 394 13.90 -28.51 15.87
CA ALA A 394 15.19 -28.88 16.43
C ALA A 394 16.04 -27.64 16.79
N GLU A 395 16.00 -26.58 15.97
CA GLU A 395 16.61 -25.29 16.32
C GLU A 395 16.00 -24.72 17.61
N ALA A 396 14.67 -24.66 17.70
CA ALA A 396 13.95 -24.14 18.87
C ALA A 396 14.26 -24.90 20.17
N ASP A 397 14.67 -26.17 20.09
CA ASP A 397 15.09 -26.98 21.23
C ASP A 397 16.43 -26.56 21.83
N THR A 398 17.30 -25.94 21.03
CA THR A 398 18.66 -25.53 21.43
C THR A 398 18.74 -24.08 21.93
N LEU A 399 17.72 -23.27 21.62
CA LEU A 399 17.70 -21.85 21.93
C LEU A 399 17.21 -21.58 23.37
N PRO A 400 17.64 -20.47 24.00
CA PRO A 400 17.04 -20.01 25.24
C PRO A 400 15.55 -19.71 25.01
N SER A 401 14.73 -19.87 26.06
CA SER A 401 13.28 -19.66 25.96
C SER A 401 12.78 -18.46 26.77
N VAL A 402 11.65 -17.91 26.34
CA VAL A 402 10.84 -16.91 27.06
C VAL A 402 9.41 -17.41 27.14
N GLU A 403 8.86 -17.47 28.35
CA GLU A 403 7.46 -17.84 28.55
C GLU A 403 6.57 -16.62 28.27
N ILE A 404 5.69 -16.75 27.29
CA ILE A 404 4.78 -15.68 26.87
C ILE A 404 3.41 -15.84 27.54
N THR A 405 2.66 -14.75 27.65
CA THR A 405 1.30 -14.78 28.19
C THR A 405 0.27 -15.22 27.15
N LYS A 406 -0.98 -15.43 27.58
CA LYS A 406 -2.09 -15.68 26.65
C LYS A 406 -2.33 -14.50 25.71
N LEU A 407 -2.12 -13.26 26.19
CA LEU A 407 -2.27 -12.05 25.38
C LEU A 407 -1.20 -12.01 24.28
N ASP A 408 0.03 -12.35 24.62
CA ASP A 408 1.14 -12.41 23.66
C ASP A 408 0.90 -13.50 22.62
N LEU A 409 0.39 -14.67 23.02
CA LEU A 409 0.02 -15.73 22.08
C LEU A 409 -1.04 -15.28 21.06
N GLN A 410 -1.99 -14.43 21.48
CA GLN A 410 -2.97 -13.83 20.56
C GLN A 410 -2.29 -12.89 19.57
N TRP A 411 -1.31 -12.10 20.00
CA TRP A 411 -0.51 -11.27 19.09
C TRP A 411 0.37 -12.10 18.15
N VAL A 412 0.95 -13.21 18.64
CA VAL A 412 1.65 -14.18 17.79
C VAL A 412 0.70 -14.72 16.72
N GLN A 413 -0.56 -15.06 17.06
CA GLN A 413 -1.56 -15.49 16.08
C GLN A 413 -1.88 -14.39 15.05
N VAL A 414 -2.05 -13.13 15.51
CA VAL A 414 -2.30 -11.98 14.63
C VAL A 414 -1.16 -11.84 13.61
N LEU A 415 0.09 -11.88 14.08
CA LEU A 415 1.28 -11.80 13.25
C LEU A 415 1.38 -12.98 12.29
N SER A 416 1.25 -14.21 12.82
CA SER A 416 1.46 -15.44 12.05
C SER A 416 0.50 -15.61 10.88
N GLU A 417 -0.75 -15.21 11.07
CA GLU A 417 -1.78 -15.28 10.02
C GLU A 417 -1.72 -14.07 9.05
N GLY A 418 -0.77 -13.16 9.22
CA GLY A 418 -0.58 -12.01 8.33
C GLY A 418 -1.59 -10.89 8.51
N TRP A 419 -2.33 -10.87 9.61
CA TRP A 419 -3.22 -9.75 9.94
C TRP A 419 -2.46 -8.45 10.12
N ALA A 420 -1.15 -8.45 10.32
CA ALA A 420 -0.32 -7.26 10.48
C ALA A 420 0.63 -6.99 9.30
N THR A 421 0.40 -7.63 8.15
CA THR A 421 1.20 -7.45 6.92
C THR A 421 1.49 -5.95 6.66
N PRO A 422 2.76 -5.56 6.40
CA PRO A 422 3.90 -6.41 6.08
C PRO A 422 4.88 -6.70 7.24
N LEU A 423 4.47 -6.55 8.50
CA LEU A 423 5.39 -6.85 9.63
C LEU A 423 5.96 -8.26 9.55
N THR A 424 7.28 -8.41 9.70
CA THR A 424 7.99 -9.71 9.73
C THR A 424 8.01 -10.35 11.11
N GLY A 425 7.50 -9.66 12.13
CA GLY A 425 7.38 -10.13 13.51
C GLY A 425 6.94 -9.02 14.45
N PHE A 426 7.36 -9.09 15.71
CA PHE A 426 7.12 -7.99 16.66
C PHE A 426 7.94 -6.77 16.24
N MET A 427 7.34 -5.59 16.41
CA MET A 427 7.93 -4.34 15.92
C MET A 427 9.31 -4.06 16.49
N ARG A 428 10.25 -3.70 15.61
CA ARG A 428 11.52 -3.04 15.97
C ARG A 428 11.26 -1.59 16.40
N GLU A 429 12.27 -0.93 16.96
CA GLU A 429 12.11 0.43 17.50
C GLU A 429 11.63 1.41 16.41
N ALA A 430 12.21 1.33 15.21
CA ALA A 430 11.85 2.20 14.10
C ALA A 430 10.37 2.06 13.69
N GLU A 431 9.83 0.84 13.67
CA GLU A 431 8.43 0.56 13.35
C GLU A 431 7.52 1.03 14.48
N TYR A 432 7.90 0.74 15.73
CA TYR A 432 7.18 1.17 16.93
C TYR A 432 7.02 2.70 16.96
N LEU A 433 8.12 3.43 16.76
CA LEU A 433 8.11 4.90 16.74
C LEU A 433 7.22 5.44 15.62
N GLN A 434 7.29 4.88 14.42
CA GLN A 434 6.42 5.28 13.32
C GLN A 434 4.94 5.06 13.65
N VAL A 435 4.60 3.94 14.28
CA VAL A 435 3.24 3.59 14.68
C VAL A 435 2.70 4.54 15.75
N ILE A 436 3.44 4.78 16.83
CA ILE A 436 2.95 5.65 17.92
C ILE A 436 2.87 7.13 17.54
N HIS A 437 3.65 7.58 16.54
CA HIS A 437 3.67 8.99 16.11
C HIS A 437 2.80 9.27 14.90
N PHE A 438 2.75 8.35 13.93
CA PHE A 438 2.12 8.58 12.63
C PHE A 438 0.96 7.63 12.33
N GLY A 439 0.78 6.57 13.13
CA GLY A 439 -0.20 5.51 12.85
C GLY A 439 0.03 4.80 11.51
N THR A 440 1.26 4.86 10.99
CA THR A 440 1.65 4.32 9.69
C THR A 440 3.07 3.78 9.71
N LEU A 441 3.38 2.85 8.80
CA LEU A 441 4.75 2.53 8.40
C LEU A 441 5.04 3.25 7.08
N LEU A 442 6.24 3.83 6.94
CA LEU A 442 6.60 4.75 5.85
C LEU A 442 7.72 4.24 4.94
N ASN A 443 8.46 3.20 5.36
CA ASN A 443 9.67 2.74 4.67
C ASN A 443 9.39 2.23 3.24
N ASP A 444 8.22 1.60 3.01
CA ASP A 444 7.82 1.03 1.73
C ASP A 444 6.55 1.66 1.16
N GLY A 445 6.38 2.96 1.38
CA GLY A 445 5.14 3.69 1.12
C GLY A 445 4.31 3.85 2.39
N VAL A 446 3.11 4.43 2.27
CA VAL A 446 2.29 4.77 3.43
C VAL A 446 1.33 3.62 3.76
N ILE A 447 1.69 2.82 4.76
CA ILE A 447 0.93 1.66 5.22
C ILE A 447 0.21 2.00 6.51
N ASN A 448 -1.11 1.83 6.58
CA ASN A 448 -1.85 2.06 7.82
C ASN A 448 -1.52 0.99 8.87
N LEU A 449 -1.02 1.39 10.03
CA LEU A 449 -0.80 0.50 11.16
C LEU A 449 -0.77 1.35 12.44
N SER A 450 -1.89 1.38 13.17
CA SER A 450 -2.14 2.38 14.21
C SER A 450 -1.94 1.89 15.64
N VAL A 451 -1.70 0.59 15.85
CA VAL A 451 -1.54 -0.02 17.17
C VAL A 451 -0.18 -0.70 17.29
N PRO A 452 0.55 -0.53 18.40
CA PRO A 452 1.82 -1.24 18.61
C PRO A 452 1.60 -2.74 18.77
N ILE A 453 2.27 -3.53 17.93
CA ILE A 453 2.31 -5.00 18.01
C ILE A 453 3.72 -5.38 18.47
N VAL A 454 3.87 -5.47 19.78
CA VAL A 454 5.16 -5.53 20.48
C VAL A 454 5.15 -6.67 21.50
N LEU A 455 6.33 -7.19 21.84
CA LEU A 455 6.51 -8.19 22.90
C LEU A 455 7.22 -7.54 24.09
N PRO A 456 6.54 -7.28 25.22
CA PRO A 456 7.18 -6.79 26.43
C PRO A 456 7.97 -7.91 27.11
N ILE A 457 9.17 -7.58 27.61
CA ILE A 457 10.01 -8.49 28.39
C ILE A 457 10.54 -7.80 29.64
N SER A 458 10.80 -8.59 30.68
CA SER A 458 11.41 -8.09 31.92
C SER A 458 12.87 -7.68 31.71
N THR A 459 13.40 -6.89 32.64
CA THR A 459 14.84 -6.53 32.62
C THR A 459 15.70 -7.77 32.77
N GLU A 460 15.28 -8.73 33.61
CA GLU A 460 15.98 -10.00 33.81
C GLU A 460 16.04 -10.83 32.52
N ASP A 461 14.94 -10.89 31.76
CA ASP A 461 14.93 -11.59 30.47
C ASP A 461 15.75 -10.86 29.42
N LYS A 462 15.70 -9.52 29.38
CA LYS A 462 16.56 -8.71 28.49
C LYS A 462 18.03 -8.99 28.75
N GLU A 463 18.46 -8.98 30.00
CA GLU A 463 19.86 -9.25 30.38
C GLU A 463 20.27 -10.70 30.08
N ARG A 464 19.38 -11.66 30.33
CA ARG A 464 19.62 -13.09 30.05
C ARG A 464 19.76 -13.40 28.56
N LEU A 465 19.07 -12.65 27.70
CA LEU A 465 19.04 -12.87 26.26
C LEU A 465 19.98 -11.94 25.47
N ASP A 466 20.66 -11.01 26.15
CA ASP A 466 21.55 -10.05 25.51
C ASP A 466 22.67 -10.78 24.74
N GLY A 467 22.93 -10.36 23.50
CA GLY A 467 23.87 -11.03 22.58
C GLY A 467 23.38 -12.34 21.94
N CYS A 468 22.18 -12.84 22.26
CA CYS A 468 21.59 -13.99 21.56
C CYS A 468 21.01 -13.56 20.20
N ASN A 469 21.35 -14.27 19.13
CA ASN A 469 20.81 -13.99 17.78
C ASN A 469 19.38 -14.51 17.58
N ALA A 470 18.88 -15.39 18.46
CA ALA A 470 17.52 -15.91 18.44
C ALA A 470 17.12 -16.50 19.80
N PHE A 471 15.82 -16.55 20.07
CA PHE A 471 15.26 -17.26 21.23
C PHE A 471 13.86 -17.83 20.93
N THR A 472 13.46 -18.83 21.70
CA THR A 472 12.19 -19.55 21.54
C THR A 472 11.10 -18.93 22.43
N LEU A 473 9.92 -18.68 21.87
CA LEU A 473 8.72 -18.32 22.63
C LEU A 473 8.00 -19.58 23.07
N THR A 474 7.71 -19.70 24.36
CA THR A 474 6.98 -20.84 24.94
C THR A 474 5.67 -20.38 25.56
N TYR A 475 4.62 -21.19 25.44
CA TYR A 475 3.34 -20.96 26.13
C TYR A 475 2.83 -22.27 26.73
N LYS A 476 2.66 -22.28 28.06
CA LYS A 476 2.30 -23.46 28.85
C LYS A 476 3.21 -24.65 28.54
N GLY A 477 4.52 -24.38 28.46
CA GLY A 477 5.55 -25.38 28.17
C GLY A 477 5.63 -25.86 26.73
N ARG A 478 4.78 -25.36 25.82
CA ARG A 478 4.86 -25.66 24.38
C ARG A 478 5.66 -24.59 23.65
N LYS A 479 6.57 -24.99 22.77
CA LYS A 479 7.30 -24.09 21.87
C LYS A 479 6.37 -23.61 20.78
N ILE A 480 6.26 -22.30 20.63
CA ILE A 480 5.30 -21.65 19.74
C ILE A 480 5.99 -21.07 18.52
N ALA A 481 7.09 -20.34 18.73
CA ALA A 481 7.78 -19.60 17.69
C ALA A 481 9.25 -19.39 18.05
N ILE A 482 10.06 -19.02 17.08
CA ILE A 482 11.41 -18.46 17.27
C ILE A 482 11.36 -16.98 16.91
N LEU A 483 11.91 -16.11 17.75
CA LEU A 483 12.21 -14.73 17.39
C LEU A 483 13.69 -14.62 17.00
N LYS A 484 13.98 -14.24 15.76
CA LYS A 484 15.33 -14.08 15.22
C LYS A 484 15.74 -12.61 15.14
N ASN A 485 17.04 -12.37 15.23
CA ASN A 485 17.67 -11.06 15.17
C ASN A 485 17.00 -10.05 16.13
N PRO A 486 16.91 -10.37 17.44
CA PRO A 486 16.17 -9.56 18.37
C PRO A 486 16.81 -8.18 18.56
N GLU A 487 15.97 -7.17 18.73
CA GLU A 487 16.35 -5.80 19.04
C GLU A 487 15.57 -5.35 20.28
N TYR A 488 16.29 -4.92 21.31
CA TYR A 488 15.73 -4.54 22.59
C TYR A 488 15.73 -3.02 22.74
N PHE A 489 14.59 -2.44 23.09
CA PHE A 489 14.44 -0.99 23.28
C PHE A 489 13.47 -0.66 24.42
N GLU A 490 13.51 0.58 24.92
CA GLU A 490 12.71 0.99 26.06
C GLU A 490 11.20 0.98 25.75
N HIS A 491 10.40 0.44 26.66
CA HIS A 491 8.94 0.40 26.49
C HIS A 491 8.28 1.78 26.69
N ARG A 492 8.83 2.63 27.57
CA ARG A 492 8.31 3.98 27.88
C ARG A 492 6.78 3.98 28.04
N LYS A 493 6.29 3.13 28.95
CA LYS A 493 4.86 2.75 29.10
C LYS A 493 3.91 3.95 29.18
N GLU A 494 4.27 5.00 29.90
CA GLU A 494 3.43 6.21 30.02
C GLU A 494 3.24 6.90 28.67
N GLU A 495 4.34 7.12 27.93
CA GLU A 495 4.32 7.72 26.60
C GLU A 495 3.50 6.86 25.63
N ARG A 496 3.72 5.53 25.62
CA ARG A 496 2.93 4.58 24.83
C ARG A 496 1.45 4.74 25.12
N CYS A 497 1.08 4.71 26.41
CA CYS A 497 -0.31 4.76 26.83
C CYS A 497 -0.97 6.07 26.43
N ALA A 498 -0.29 7.20 26.66
CA ALA A 498 -0.77 8.52 26.30
C ALA A 498 -1.04 8.65 24.79
N ARG A 499 -0.12 8.17 23.94
CA ARG A 499 -0.25 8.28 22.48
C ARG A 499 -1.32 7.36 21.91
N ILE A 500 -1.41 6.12 22.40
CA ILE A 500 -2.32 5.12 21.83
C ILE A 500 -3.76 5.30 22.32
N TRP A 501 -3.95 5.51 23.63
CA TRP A 501 -5.29 5.62 24.22
C TRP A 501 -5.76 7.06 24.40
N GLY A 502 -4.88 8.06 24.31
CA GLY A 502 -5.22 9.45 24.68
C GLY A 502 -5.42 9.64 26.19
N THR A 503 -5.02 8.65 27.00
CA THR A 503 -5.09 8.67 28.46
C THR A 503 -4.06 7.71 29.04
N THR A 504 -3.57 7.99 30.25
CA THR A 504 -2.67 7.11 31.02
C THR A 504 -3.39 6.45 32.20
N CYS A 505 -4.72 6.50 32.23
CA CYS A 505 -5.52 5.97 33.33
C CYS A 505 -5.27 4.47 33.56
N VAL A 506 -4.59 4.13 34.66
CA VAL A 506 -4.23 2.74 35.02
C VAL A 506 -5.43 1.82 35.27
N LYS A 507 -6.63 2.38 35.48
CA LYS A 507 -7.89 1.62 35.58
C LYS A 507 -8.47 1.25 34.23
N HIS A 508 -7.95 1.79 33.13
CA HIS A 508 -8.30 1.33 31.80
C HIS A 508 -7.74 -0.09 31.64
N PRO A 509 -8.55 -1.10 31.27
CA PRO A 509 -8.18 -2.50 31.47
C PRO A 509 -6.99 -2.93 30.61
N HIS A 510 -6.83 -2.41 29.39
CA HIS A 510 -5.63 -2.68 28.58
C HIS A 510 -4.40 -1.87 29.00
N VAL A 511 -4.54 -0.60 29.39
CA VAL A 511 -3.47 0.21 29.99
C VAL A 511 -2.92 -0.46 31.25
N LYS A 512 -3.79 -1.03 32.09
CA LYS A 512 -3.39 -1.82 33.26
C LYS A 512 -2.41 -2.94 32.89
N MET A 513 -2.76 -3.76 31.89
CA MET A 513 -1.88 -4.84 31.41
C MET A 513 -0.55 -4.30 30.86
N VAL A 514 -0.55 -3.15 30.18
CA VAL A 514 0.69 -2.52 29.70
C VAL A 514 1.56 -2.07 30.88
N MET A 515 0.97 -1.45 31.90
CA MET A 515 1.71 -1.00 33.09
C MET A 515 2.32 -2.16 33.88
N GLU A 516 1.60 -3.28 33.96
CA GLU A 516 2.03 -4.52 34.64
C GLU A 516 3.03 -5.36 33.82
N SER A 517 3.23 -5.06 32.53
CA SER A 517 4.15 -5.80 31.65
C SER A 517 5.63 -5.40 31.88
N GLY A 518 6.56 -5.99 31.13
CA GLY A 518 7.99 -5.67 31.21
C GLY A 518 8.36 -4.24 30.78
N ASP A 519 9.51 -3.76 31.23
CA ASP A 519 10.02 -2.40 30.95
C ASP A 519 10.76 -2.29 29.60
N TRP A 520 11.05 -3.43 28.98
CA TRP A 520 11.67 -3.51 27.67
C TRP A 520 10.68 -4.05 26.64
N LEU A 521 10.85 -3.65 25.39
CA LEU A 521 10.23 -4.27 24.23
C LEU A 521 11.30 -5.00 23.43
N VAL A 522 10.92 -6.11 22.81
CA VAL A 522 11.76 -6.83 21.86
C VAL A 522 11.07 -6.95 20.51
N GLY A 523 11.75 -6.46 19.47
CA GLY A 523 11.37 -6.62 18.07
C GLY A 523 12.25 -7.66 17.38
N GLY A 524 11.80 -8.23 16.26
CA GLY A 524 12.56 -9.23 15.54
C GLY A 524 11.75 -9.98 14.48
N ASP A 525 12.43 -10.85 13.73
CA ASP A 525 11.81 -11.68 12.70
C ASP A 525 11.17 -12.91 13.35
N LEU A 526 9.86 -13.06 13.25
CA LEU A 526 9.11 -14.10 13.92
C LEU A 526 8.90 -15.31 13.00
N LEU A 527 9.28 -16.49 13.47
CA LEU A 527 9.02 -17.77 12.80
C LEU A 527 8.09 -18.61 13.66
N VAL A 528 6.83 -18.70 13.28
CA VAL A 528 5.81 -19.44 14.05
C VAL A 528 5.76 -20.89 13.59
N LEU A 529 5.98 -21.82 14.51
CA LEU A 529 6.14 -23.24 14.19
C LEU A 529 4.86 -23.81 13.57
N GLU A 530 3.72 -23.57 14.21
CA GLU A 530 2.44 -24.17 13.83
C GLU A 530 1.31 -23.15 13.91
N ARG A 531 0.22 -23.43 13.17
CA ARG A 531 -1.02 -22.67 13.28
C ARG A 531 -1.56 -22.75 14.71
N ILE A 532 -1.81 -21.57 15.31
CA ILE A 532 -2.36 -21.47 16.66
C ILE A 532 -3.80 -22.00 16.68
N LYS A 533 -4.05 -22.98 17.54
CA LYS A 533 -5.38 -23.55 17.83
C LYS A 533 -5.71 -23.39 19.31
N TRP A 534 -6.93 -22.96 19.60
CA TRP A 534 -7.37 -22.72 20.96
C TRP A 534 -8.05 -23.94 21.59
N ASN A 535 -8.54 -24.87 20.76
CA ASN A 535 -9.24 -26.09 21.15
C ASN A 535 -10.43 -25.80 22.09
N ASP A 536 -11.14 -24.70 21.84
CA ASP A 536 -12.29 -24.21 22.61
C ASP A 536 -13.63 -24.45 21.88
N GLY A 537 -13.62 -25.28 20.83
CA GLY A 537 -14.77 -25.56 19.99
C GLY A 537 -15.12 -24.46 18.98
N LEU A 538 -14.27 -23.44 18.82
CA LEU A 538 -14.49 -22.31 17.91
C LEU A 538 -13.41 -22.14 16.83
N ASP A 539 -12.40 -23.02 16.77
CA ASP A 539 -11.30 -22.91 15.81
C ASP A 539 -11.75 -22.95 14.34
N GLN A 540 -12.87 -23.60 14.04
CA GLN A 540 -13.49 -23.61 12.72
C GLN A 540 -13.93 -22.22 12.23
N TYR A 541 -14.12 -21.26 13.15
CA TYR A 541 -14.45 -19.87 12.81
C TYR A 541 -13.19 -18.98 12.74
N ARG A 542 -12.02 -19.45 13.19
CA ARG A 542 -10.76 -18.68 13.16
C ARG A 542 -10.08 -18.81 11.81
N LEU A 543 -10.67 -18.18 10.81
CA LEU A 543 -10.19 -18.18 9.44
C LEU A 543 -9.08 -17.15 9.25
N THR A 544 -7.96 -17.54 8.64
CA THR A 544 -6.89 -16.60 8.28
C THR A 544 -7.37 -15.64 7.17
N PRO A 545 -6.70 -14.49 6.95
CA PRO A 545 -6.97 -13.60 5.82
C PRO A 545 -6.98 -14.35 4.47
N LEU A 546 -6.08 -15.30 4.27
CA LEU A 546 -6.04 -16.13 3.05
C LEU A 546 -7.26 -17.05 2.95
N ASN A 547 -7.64 -17.72 4.04
CA ASN A 547 -8.86 -18.54 4.07
C ASN A 547 -10.12 -17.70 3.79
N LEU A 548 -10.20 -16.47 4.30
CA LEU A 548 -11.30 -15.55 4.02
C LEU A 548 -11.34 -15.15 2.54
N LYS A 549 -10.21 -14.72 1.97
CA LYS A 549 -10.11 -14.42 0.52
C LYS A 549 -10.48 -15.62 -0.35
N GLN A 550 -10.16 -16.83 0.07
CA GLN A 550 -10.59 -18.04 -0.61
C GLN A 550 -12.12 -18.22 -0.53
N LYS A 551 -12.73 -18.10 0.65
CA LYS A 551 -14.18 -18.20 0.80
C LYS A 551 -14.95 -17.14 0.00
N PHE A 552 -14.46 -15.90 -0.06
CA PHE A 552 -15.08 -14.86 -0.89
C PHE A 552 -15.10 -15.24 -2.37
N ARG A 553 -14.01 -15.85 -2.86
CA ARG A 553 -13.93 -16.37 -4.23
C ARG A 553 -14.87 -17.56 -4.45
N GLU A 554 -14.92 -18.51 -3.51
CA GLU A 554 -15.86 -19.66 -3.56
C GLU A 554 -17.33 -19.21 -3.58
N MET A 555 -17.65 -18.11 -2.88
CA MET A 555 -18.97 -17.52 -2.88
C MET A 555 -19.26 -16.66 -4.12
N ASN A 556 -18.30 -16.48 -5.04
CA ASN A 556 -18.38 -15.54 -6.16
C ASN A 556 -18.76 -14.11 -5.72
N ALA A 557 -18.20 -13.64 -4.61
CA ALA A 557 -18.47 -12.30 -4.10
C ALA A 557 -17.87 -11.25 -5.03
N ASP A 558 -18.66 -10.27 -5.44
CA ASP A 558 -18.19 -9.10 -6.21
C ASP A 558 -18.02 -7.83 -5.35
N ALA A 559 -18.48 -7.89 -4.10
CA ALA A 559 -18.19 -6.93 -3.05
C ALA A 559 -18.18 -7.62 -1.68
N VAL A 560 -17.22 -7.29 -0.83
CA VAL A 560 -17.17 -7.74 0.57
C VAL A 560 -17.27 -6.55 1.49
N PHE A 561 -18.23 -6.58 2.42
CA PHE A 561 -18.40 -5.54 3.43
C PHE A 561 -18.24 -6.13 4.83
N ALA A 562 -17.38 -5.52 5.64
CA ALA A 562 -17.03 -6.02 6.96
C ALA A 562 -17.77 -5.29 8.08
N PHE A 563 -18.21 -6.06 9.08
CA PHE A 563 -18.75 -5.55 10.33
C PHE A 563 -17.94 -6.09 11.51
N GLN A 564 -17.14 -5.21 12.10
CA GLN A 564 -16.42 -5.48 13.36
C GLN A 564 -17.38 -5.40 14.54
N LEU A 565 -17.26 -6.34 15.47
CA LEU A 565 -18.04 -6.32 16.70
C LEU A 565 -17.33 -7.03 17.85
N ARG A 566 -17.58 -6.55 19.06
CA ARG A 566 -17.23 -7.24 20.32
C ARG A 566 -18.45 -7.56 21.19
N ASN A 567 -19.62 -7.08 20.78
CA ASN A 567 -20.88 -7.15 21.53
C ASN A 567 -21.88 -8.09 20.83
N PRO A 568 -22.92 -8.57 21.54
CA PRO A 568 -24.06 -9.22 20.90
C PRO A 568 -24.69 -8.37 19.77
N VAL A 569 -25.22 -9.04 18.75
CA VAL A 569 -25.89 -8.36 17.62
C VAL A 569 -27.34 -8.07 18.00
N HIS A 570 -27.70 -6.80 18.12
CA HIS A 570 -29.09 -6.34 18.14
C HIS A 570 -29.49 -5.79 16.77
N ASN A 571 -30.78 -5.52 16.57
CA ASN A 571 -31.31 -5.13 15.26
C ASN A 571 -30.83 -3.74 14.80
N GLY A 572 -30.19 -2.96 15.67
CA GLY A 572 -29.50 -1.72 15.29
C GLY A 572 -28.24 -2.02 14.49
N HIS A 573 -27.44 -2.99 14.93
CA HIS A 573 -26.31 -3.49 14.14
C HIS A 573 -26.81 -4.13 12.83
N ALA A 574 -27.90 -4.92 12.90
CA ALA A 574 -28.50 -5.52 11.71
C ALA A 574 -28.95 -4.47 10.70
N LEU A 575 -29.56 -3.37 11.14
CA LEU A 575 -29.96 -2.25 10.28
C LEU A 575 -28.77 -1.68 9.49
N LEU A 576 -27.61 -1.48 10.14
CA LEU A 576 -26.40 -1.00 9.48
C LEU A 576 -25.91 -1.99 8.40
N MET A 577 -25.93 -3.28 8.71
CA MET A 577 -25.49 -4.35 7.80
C MET A 577 -26.46 -4.52 6.61
N GLN A 578 -27.77 -4.52 6.88
CA GLN A 578 -28.83 -4.60 5.86
C GLN A 578 -28.83 -3.37 4.95
N ASP A 579 -28.69 -2.17 5.53
CA ASP A 579 -28.64 -0.94 4.74
C ASP A 579 -27.38 -0.88 3.85
N THR A 580 -26.24 -1.34 4.37
CA THR A 580 -25.02 -1.47 3.57
C THR A 580 -25.24 -2.39 2.38
N ARG A 581 -25.79 -3.59 2.61
CA ARG A 581 -26.12 -4.53 1.53
C ARG A 581 -27.01 -3.88 0.46
N ARG A 582 -28.08 -3.20 0.90
CA ARG A 582 -29.00 -2.48 0.00
C ARG A 582 -28.27 -1.45 -0.86
N ARG A 583 -27.46 -0.58 -0.24
CA ARG A 583 -26.69 0.45 -0.97
C ARG A 583 -25.72 -0.17 -1.99
N LEU A 584 -25.12 -1.31 -1.68
CA LEU A 584 -24.24 -2.01 -2.62
C LEU A 584 -25.02 -2.60 -3.81
N LEU A 585 -26.19 -3.19 -3.57
CA LEU A 585 -27.08 -3.66 -4.65
C LEU A 585 -27.52 -2.49 -5.54
N GLU A 586 -27.88 -1.34 -4.95
CA GLU A 586 -28.23 -0.11 -5.68
C GLU A 586 -27.07 0.44 -6.52
N ARG A 587 -25.82 0.26 -6.06
CA ARG A 587 -24.60 0.60 -6.82
C ARG A 587 -24.27 -0.39 -7.94
N GLY A 588 -25.02 -1.48 -8.06
CA GLY A 588 -24.89 -2.44 -9.16
C GLY A 588 -24.16 -3.73 -8.84
N TYR A 589 -23.59 -3.88 -7.63
CA TYR A 589 -23.05 -5.16 -7.17
C TYR A 589 -24.17 -6.21 -7.13
N LYS A 590 -23.86 -7.42 -7.58
CA LYS A 590 -24.81 -8.53 -7.74
C LYS A 590 -24.77 -9.49 -6.57
N ASN A 591 -23.59 -9.68 -5.97
CA ASN A 591 -23.38 -10.63 -4.90
C ASN A 591 -22.53 -10.06 -3.77
N PRO A 592 -23.00 -8.99 -3.09
CA PRO A 592 -22.32 -8.46 -1.92
C PRO A 592 -22.34 -9.52 -0.80
N VAL A 593 -21.22 -9.74 -0.12
CA VAL A 593 -21.09 -10.69 0.99
C VAL A 593 -20.71 -9.95 2.27
N LEU A 594 -21.49 -10.19 3.33
CA LEU A 594 -21.20 -9.70 4.67
C LEU A 594 -20.11 -10.55 5.31
N LEU A 595 -19.05 -9.92 5.79
CA LEU A 595 -18.12 -10.50 6.76
C LEU A 595 -18.53 -10.04 8.16
N LEU A 596 -19.33 -10.87 8.86
CA LEU A 596 -19.69 -10.67 10.26
C LEU A 596 -18.51 -11.17 11.11
N HIS A 597 -17.78 -10.24 11.73
CA HIS A 597 -16.41 -10.52 12.16
C HIS A 597 -16.19 -10.25 13.66
N PRO A 598 -16.80 -11.04 14.57
CA PRO A 598 -16.59 -10.88 16.00
C PRO A 598 -15.11 -10.98 16.39
N LEU A 599 -14.66 -10.05 17.23
CA LEU A 599 -13.34 -10.13 17.86
C LEU A 599 -13.33 -11.24 18.91
N GLY A 600 -12.27 -12.05 18.91
CA GLY A 600 -12.11 -13.22 19.78
C GLY A 600 -10.79 -13.31 20.55
N GLY A 601 -9.92 -12.31 20.46
CA GLY A 601 -8.82 -12.15 21.40
C GLY A 601 -9.32 -11.69 22.77
N TRP A 602 -8.40 -11.20 23.61
CA TRP A 602 -8.73 -10.68 24.93
C TRP A 602 -9.78 -9.55 24.85
N THR A 603 -10.75 -9.59 25.77
CA THR A 603 -11.77 -8.56 26.02
C THR A 603 -11.87 -8.34 27.53
N LYS A 604 -12.29 -7.14 27.95
CA LYS A 604 -12.46 -6.80 29.37
C LYS A 604 -13.56 -7.65 30.04
N ASP A 605 -13.45 -7.80 31.36
CA ASP A 605 -14.21 -8.79 32.14
C ASP A 605 -15.73 -8.65 32.08
N ASP A 606 -16.26 -7.44 31.87
CA ASP A 606 -17.71 -7.19 31.84
C ASP A 606 -18.34 -7.33 30.44
N ASP A 607 -17.55 -7.62 29.42
CA ASP A 607 -18.04 -7.94 28.07
C ASP A 607 -18.56 -9.39 28.02
N VAL A 608 -19.51 -9.67 27.11
CA VAL A 608 -20.04 -11.04 26.94
C VAL A 608 -18.95 -11.95 26.35
N PRO A 609 -18.65 -13.10 26.96
CA PRO A 609 -17.61 -14.02 26.48
C PRO A 609 -17.86 -14.46 25.03
N LEU A 610 -16.77 -14.76 24.32
CA LEU A 610 -16.80 -15.11 22.90
C LEU A 610 -17.76 -16.27 22.58
N GLU A 611 -17.74 -17.35 23.37
CA GLU A 611 -18.63 -18.51 23.16
C GLU A 611 -20.12 -18.14 23.15
N TRP A 612 -20.53 -17.23 24.05
CA TRP A 612 -21.92 -16.78 24.17
C TRP A 612 -22.29 -15.84 23.04
N ARG A 613 -21.35 -14.98 22.60
CA ARG A 613 -21.55 -14.14 21.42
C ARG A 613 -21.70 -14.98 20.15
N MET A 614 -20.88 -16.01 19.96
CA MET A 614 -20.97 -16.89 18.80
C MET A 614 -22.31 -17.64 18.75
N LYS A 615 -22.78 -18.17 19.88
CA LYS A 615 -24.14 -18.76 19.99
C LYS A 615 -25.23 -17.73 19.67
N GLN A 616 -25.10 -16.52 20.19
CA GLN A 616 -26.06 -15.44 19.93
C GLN A 616 -26.08 -15.01 18.46
N HIS A 617 -24.93 -14.92 17.80
CA HIS A 617 -24.83 -14.59 16.38
C HIS A 617 -25.39 -15.70 15.50
N ALA A 618 -25.19 -16.97 15.85
CA ALA A 618 -25.82 -18.10 15.17
C ALA A 618 -27.35 -18.00 15.26
N ALA A 619 -27.90 -17.67 16.42
CA ALA A 619 -29.34 -17.46 16.58
C ALA A 619 -29.88 -16.30 15.72
N VAL A 620 -29.13 -15.20 15.58
CA VAL A 620 -29.50 -14.08 14.68
C VAL A 620 -29.59 -14.53 13.21
N LEU A 621 -28.69 -15.41 12.77
CA LEU A 621 -28.70 -15.98 11.41
C LEU A 621 -29.81 -17.01 11.22
N GLU A 622 -30.07 -17.85 12.22
CA GLU A 622 -31.18 -18.82 12.22
C GLU A 622 -32.55 -18.13 12.12
N GLU A 623 -32.70 -16.94 12.70
CA GLU A 623 -33.92 -16.13 12.60
C GLU A 623 -33.97 -15.25 11.35
N HIS A 624 -33.00 -15.41 10.43
CA HIS A 624 -32.92 -14.68 9.17
C HIS A 624 -32.93 -13.16 9.30
N VAL A 625 -32.54 -12.62 10.47
CA VAL A 625 -32.28 -11.18 10.64
C VAL A 625 -31.09 -10.77 9.76
N LEU A 626 -30.10 -11.67 9.64
CA LEU A 626 -29.06 -11.61 8.62
C LEU A 626 -29.22 -12.84 7.73
N ASP A 627 -29.00 -12.69 6.42
CA ASP A 627 -29.09 -13.81 5.49
C ASP A 627 -27.85 -14.71 5.57
N PRO A 628 -27.97 -15.98 5.97
CA PRO A 628 -26.84 -16.88 6.10
C PRO A 628 -26.18 -17.23 4.76
N LYS A 629 -26.90 -17.12 3.62
CA LYS A 629 -26.33 -17.44 2.31
C LYS A 629 -25.35 -16.39 1.82
N SER A 630 -25.50 -15.15 2.27
CA SER A 630 -24.66 -14.01 1.91
C SER A 630 -23.86 -13.46 3.09
N THR A 631 -23.66 -14.28 4.13
CA THR A 631 -22.89 -13.90 5.33
C THR A 631 -21.83 -14.96 5.65
N ILE A 632 -20.59 -14.51 5.83
CA ILE A 632 -19.53 -15.29 6.47
C ILE A 632 -19.40 -14.85 7.91
N VAL A 633 -19.45 -15.80 8.84
CA VAL A 633 -19.09 -15.58 10.24
C VAL A 633 -17.67 -16.08 10.48
N ALA A 634 -16.79 -15.21 10.94
CA ALA A 634 -15.41 -15.56 11.28
C ALA A 634 -14.96 -14.82 12.54
N ILE A 635 -14.00 -15.37 13.28
CA ILE A 635 -13.46 -14.79 14.50
C ILE A 635 -12.15 -14.07 14.17
N PHE A 636 -12.08 -12.79 14.50
CA PHE A 636 -10.85 -12.01 14.39
C PHE A 636 -9.99 -12.21 15.65
N PRO A 637 -8.73 -12.69 15.53
CA PRO A 637 -7.97 -13.17 16.69
C PRO A 637 -7.36 -12.05 17.56
N SER A 638 -7.39 -10.80 17.12
CA SER A 638 -6.75 -9.68 17.84
C SER A 638 -7.32 -9.50 19.24
N PRO A 639 -6.47 -9.18 20.23
CA PRO A 639 -6.91 -8.52 21.46
C PRO A 639 -7.65 -7.22 21.18
N MET A 640 -8.63 -6.88 22.02
CA MET A 640 -9.33 -5.59 22.01
C MET A 640 -8.59 -4.61 22.92
N LEU A 641 -8.17 -3.45 22.39
CA LEU A 641 -7.45 -2.44 23.16
C LEU A 641 -8.39 -1.45 23.85
N TYR A 642 -9.61 -1.27 23.34
CA TYR A 642 -10.53 -0.18 23.70
C TYR A 642 -9.94 1.21 23.46
N ALA A 643 -9.15 1.38 22.38
CA ALA A 643 -8.45 2.62 22.05
C ALA A 643 -9.15 3.49 20.99
N GLY A 644 -10.46 3.32 20.81
CA GLY A 644 -11.30 4.26 20.07
C GLY A 644 -10.82 4.56 18.63
N PRO A 645 -10.66 5.85 18.26
CA PRO A 645 -10.21 6.25 16.92
C PRO A 645 -8.84 5.70 16.49
N THR A 646 -7.95 5.38 17.44
CA THR A 646 -6.67 4.73 17.14
C THR A 646 -6.90 3.28 16.74
N GLU A 647 -7.69 2.54 17.51
CA GLU A 647 -7.92 1.11 17.30
C GLU A 647 -8.84 0.81 16.10
N VAL A 648 -9.81 1.68 15.82
CA VAL A 648 -10.72 1.43 14.70
C VAL A 648 -10.00 1.41 13.35
N GLN A 649 -8.88 2.14 13.21
CA GLN A 649 -7.98 2.05 12.06
C GLN A 649 -7.38 0.64 11.94
N TRP A 650 -6.89 0.06 13.03
CA TRP A 650 -6.43 -1.33 13.09
C TRP A 650 -7.55 -2.32 12.72
N HIS A 651 -8.76 -2.15 13.26
CA HIS A 651 -9.89 -3.01 12.92
C HIS A 651 -10.26 -2.92 11.44
N CYS A 652 -10.18 -1.73 10.84
CA CYS A 652 -10.45 -1.50 9.42
C CYS A 652 -9.36 -2.11 8.54
N ARG A 653 -8.09 -1.77 8.80
CA ARG A 653 -6.97 -2.27 8.02
C ARG A 653 -6.88 -3.80 8.09
N ALA A 654 -7.16 -4.41 9.25
CA ALA A 654 -7.21 -5.88 9.41
C ALA A 654 -8.12 -6.52 8.35
N ARG A 655 -9.29 -5.90 8.11
CA ARG A 655 -10.33 -6.40 7.20
C ARG A 655 -10.02 -6.07 5.76
N MET A 656 -9.40 -4.91 5.51
CA MET A 656 -8.85 -4.57 4.20
C MET A 656 -7.88 -5.66 3.70
N ILE A 657 -6.95 -6.12 4.55
CA ILE A 657 -6.03 -7.21 4.19
C ILE A 657 -6.73 -8.54 4.01
N ALA A 658 -7.79 -8.82 4.78
CA ALA A 658 -8.63 -10.00 4.55
C ALA A 658 -9.47 -9.92 3.27
N GLY A 659 -9.48 -8.80 2.54
CA GLY A 659 -10.18 -8.64 1.26
C GLY A 659 -11.52 -7.91 1.34
N ALA A 660 -11.81 -7.21 2.44
CA ALA A 660 -12.99 -6.35 2.51
C ALA A 660 -12.82 -5.10 1.64
N ASN A 661 -13.79 -4.82 0.78
CA ASN A 661 -13.86 -3.61 -0.04
C ASN A 661 -14.58 -2.47 0.68
N PHE A 662 -15.45 -2.81 1.65
CA PHE A 662 -16.22 -1.84 2.40
C PHE A 662 -16.10 -2.12 3.90
N TYR A 663 -16.00 -1.06 4.70
CA TYR A 663 -15.93 -1.17 6.16
C TYR A 663 -17.03 -0.35 6.82
N ILE A 664 -17.92 -1.01 7.55
CA ILE A 664 -18.99 -0.36 8.28
C ILE A 664 -18.43 0.23 9.57
N VAL A 665 -18.70 1.51 9.83
CA VAL A 665 -18.37 2.17 11.09
C VAL A 665 -19.58 2.92 11.65
N GLY A 666 -19.88 2.64 12.92
CA GLY A 666 -20.94 3.32 13.67
C GLY A 666 -20.41 4.41 14.62
N ARG A 667 -21.24 4.75 15.61
CA ARG A 667 -20.90 5.66 16.72
C ARG A 667 -19.90 4.99 17.68
N ASP A 668 -18.93 5.77 18.16
CA ASP A 668 -17.97 5.41 19.21
C ASP A 668 -17.30 4.03 19.00
N PRO A 669 -16.76 3.76 17.78
CA PRO A 669 -16.17 2.46 17.50
C PRO A 669 -14.94 2.26 18.37
N ALA A 670 -14.81 1.05 18.91
CA ALA A 670 -13.74 0.69 19.86
C ALA A 670 -13.66 1.55 21.13
N GLY A 671 -14.68 2.36 21.42
CA GLY A 671 -14.74 3.16 22.64
C GLY A 671 -15.24 2.38 23.86
N MET A 672 -15.00 2.98 25.02
CA MET A 672 -15.58 2.60 26.31
C MET A 672 -15.73 3.85 27.20
N PRO A 673 -16.55 3.80 28.25
CA PRO A 673 -16.54 4.86 29.26
C PRO A 673 -15.19 4.96 29.96
N HIS A 674 -14.73 6.18 30.22
CA HIS A 674 -13.56 6.48 31.03
C HIS A 674 -13.75 5.84 32.43
N PRO A 675 -12.80 5.03 32.91
CA PRO A 675 -12.96 4.26 34.15
C PRO A 675 -13.29 5.09 35.39
N GLU A 676 -12.75 6.30 35.48
CA GLU A 676 -12.96 7.21 36.62
C GLU A 676 -14.16 8.13 36.44
N THR A 677 -14.22 8.92 35.36
CA THR A 677 -15.27 9.94 35.16
C THR A 677 -16.60 9.37 34.65
N LYS A 678 -16.61 8.11 34.17
CA LYS A 678 -17.76 7.41 33.58
C LYS A 678 -18.33 8.04 32.30
N LYS A 679 -17.74 9.13 31.79
CA LYS A 679 -18.06 9.71 30.47
C LYS A 679 -17.44 8.87 29.35
N ASP A 680 -17.96 8.94 28.13
CA ASP A 680 -17.32 8.31 26.96
C ASP A 680 -15.84 8.77 26.87
N LEU A 681 -14.90 7.82 26.71
CA LEU A 681 -13.47 8.13 26.67
C LEU A 681 -13.10 8.92 25.40
N TYR A 682 -13.84 8.69 24.32
CA TYR A 682 -13.63 9.33 23.02
C TYR A 682 -14.88 10.09 22.60
N GLU A 683 -14.70 11.10 21.75
CA GLU A 683 -15.85 11.75 21.15
C GLU A 683 -16.50 10.79 20.13
N PRO A 684 -17.81 10.54 20.20
CA PRO A 684 -18.44 9.44 19.48
C PRO A 684 -18.38 9.48 17.94
N THR A 685 -18.09 10.64 17.34
CA THR A 685 -17.96 10.80 15.89
C THR A 685 -16.51 10.72 15.42
N GLN A 686 -15.53 10.80 16.31
CA GLN A 686 -14.11 10.81 15.95
C GLN A 686 -13.68 9.55 15.21
N GLY A 687 -14.14 8.37 15.61
CA GLY A 687 -13.74 7.12 14.94
C GLY A 687 -14.08 7.09 13.45
N GLY A 688 -15.31 7.50 13.08
CA GLY A 688 -15.73 7.59 11.68
C GLY A 688 -14.99 8.69 10.90
N LYS A 689 -14.76 9.85 11.53
CA LYS A 689 -14.02 10.97 10.93
C LYS A 689 -12.55 10.62 10.65
N VAL A 690 -11.88 10.01 11.64
CA VAL A 690 -10.48 9.60 11.53
C VAL A 690 -10.31 8.54 10.45
N LEU A 691 -11.18 7.52 10.40
CA LEU A 691 -11.14 6.53 9.32
C LEU A 691 -11.29 7.15 7.93
N GLY A 692 -12.19 8.13 7.77
CA GLY A 692 -12.42 8.78 6.48
C GLY A 692 -11.23 9.59 5.95
N MET A 693 -10.24 9.89 6.80
CA MET A 693 -9.02 10.63 6.42
C MET A 693 -7.73 9.86 6.73
N ALA A 694 -7.83 8.60 7.18
CA ALA A 694 -6.67 7.83 7.62
C ALA A 694 -5.82 7.42 6.42
N PRO A 695 -4.50 7.71 6.45
CA PRO A 695 -3.60 7.33 5.37
C PRO A 695 -3.44 5.80 5.30
N GLY A 696 -3.18 5.27 4.09
CA GLY A 696 -2.89 3.85 3.87
C GLY A 696 -4.11 2.92 3.80
N LEU A 697 -5.34 3.44 3.89
CA LEU A 697 -6.60 2.68 3.73
C LEU A 697 -7.15 2.80 2.29
N THR A 698 -6.31 2.53 1.28
CA THR A 698 -6.60 2.87 -0.12
C THR A 698 -7.55 1.91 -0.83
N SER A 699 -7.67 0.66 -0.38
CA SER A 699 -8.48 -0.38 -1.03
C SER A 699 -9.77 -0.72 -0.28
N VAL A 700 -10.20 0.15 0.64
CA VAL A 700 -11.44 -0.02 1.41
C VAL A 700 -12.22 1.30 1.46
N GLU A 701 -13.50 1.26 1.12
CA GLU A 701 -14.41 2.39 1.30
C GLU A 701 -15.06 2.33 2.69
N ILE A 702 -15.00 3.45 3.41
CA ILE A 702 -15.62 3.58 4.73
C ILE A 702 -17.10 3.91 4.57
N ILE A 703 -17.98 3.13 5.21
CA ILE A 703 -19.43 3.37 5.24
C ILE A 703 -19.82 3.84 6.64
N PRO A 704 -19.86 5.17 6.88
CA PRO A 704 -20.23 5.71 8.17
C PRO A 704 -21.75 5.67 8.36
N PHE A 705 -22.14 5.38 9.59
CA PHE A 705 -23.54 5.41 10.00
C PHE A 705 -23.76 6.32 11.20
N ARG A 706 -24.92 6.98 11.19
CA ARG A 706 -25.46 7.65 12.37
C ARG A 706 -25.95 6.60 13.38
N VAL A 707 -26.22 7.05 14.59
CA VAL A 707 -26.72 6.21 15.67
C VAL A 707 -28.02 5.53 15.26
N ALA A 708 -28.14 4.23 15.49
CA ALA A 708 -29.41 3.50 15.39
C ALA A 708 -29.98 3.28 16.79
N ALA A 709 -31.26 3.56 16.98
CA ALA A 709 -31.98 3.43 18.25
C ALA A 709 -33.38 2.85 18.00
N TYR A 710 -34.06 2.39 19.05
CA TYR A 710 -35.39 1.80 18.91
C TYR A 710 -36.42 2.91 18.74
N ASN A 711 -37.09 2.99 17.59
CA ASN A 711 -38.18 3.94 17.37
C ASN A 711 -39.49 3.34 17.90
N LYS A 712 -40.05 3.94 18.95
CA LYS A 712 -41.26 3.50 19.66
C LYS A 712 -42.52 3.56 18.78
N VAL A 713 -42.56 4.48 17.82
CA VAL A 713 -43.69 4.66 16.88
C VAL A 713 -43.66 3.57 15.82
N LYS A 714 -42.48 3.32 15.22
CA LYS A 714 -42.28 2.29 14.20
C LYS A 714 -42.19 0.88 14.75
N LYS A 715 -41.98 0.73 16.07
CA LYS A 715 -41.72 -0.54 16.76
C LYS A 715 -40.58 -1.34 16.12
N ALA A 716 -39.50 -0.64 15.77
CA ALA A 716 -38.35 -1.20 15.10
C ALA A 716 -37.10 -0.33 15.34
N MET A 717 -35.93 -0.90 15.07
CA MET A 717 -34.69 -0.12 15.04
C MET A 717 -34.68 0.82 13.83
N ASP A 718 -34.31 2.08 14.05
CA ASP A 718 -34.24 3.11 13.00
C ASP A 718 -33.06 4.06 13.26
N PHE A 719 -32.66 4.83 12.25
CA PHE A 719 -31.63 5.85 12.41
C PHE A 719 -32.18 7.02 13.23
N TYR A 720 -31.43 7.39 14.27
CA TYR A 720 -31.79 8.47 15.19
C TYR A 720 -31.96 9.81 14.47
N ASP A 721 -33.05 10.49 14.79
CA ASP A 721 -33.39 11.83 14.30
C ASP A 721 -33.52 12.80 15.47
N PRO A 722 -32.61 13.79 15.61
CA PRO A 722 -32.67 14.77 16.70
C PRO A 722 -33.97 15.57 16.78
N GLN A 723 -34.66 15.77 15.65
CA GLN A 723 -35.92 16.51 15.61
C GLN A 723 -37.10 15.71 16.19
N ARG A 724 -36.94 14.38 16.28
CA ARG A 724 -37.95 13.44 16.76
C ARG A 724 -37.41 12.63 17.94
N HIS A 725 -36.63 13.28 18.81
CA HIS A 725 -35.96 12.64 19.94
C HIS A 725 -36.89 11.76 20.78
N ASP A 726 -38.09 12.27 21.09
CA ASP A 726 -39.07 11.61 21.94
C ASP A 726 -39.62 10.30 21.34
N GLU A 727 -39.44 10.05 20.04
CA GLU A 727 -39.82 8.79 19.39
C GLU A 727 -38.81 7.67 19.66
N PHE A 728 -37.58 7.98 20.11
CA PHE A 728 -36.50 7.01 20.23
C PHE A 728 -36.26 6.55 21.68
N ASP A 729 -36.00 5.26 21.86
CA ASP A 729 -35.54 4.66 23.10
C ASP A 729 -34.11 4.11 22.93
N PHE A 730 -33.21 4.56 23.81
CA PHE A 730 -31.81 4.15 23.83
C PHE A 730 -31.61 3.07 24.89
N ILE A 731 -31.61 1.81 24.45
CA ILE A 731 -31.36 0.67 25.32
C ILE A 731 -29.85 0.46 25.43
N SER A 732 -29.27 1.01 26.51
CA SER A 732 -27.84 0.85 26.79
C SER A 732 -27.49 -0.60 27.13
N GLY A 733 -26.21 -0.98 26.98
CA GLY A 733 -25.72 -2.29 27.39
C GLY A 733 -26.00 -2.60 28.87
N THR A 734 -26.00 -1.58 29.74
CA THR A 734 -26.38 -1.74 31.16
C THR A 734 -27.86 -2.04 31.34
N ARG A 735 -28.75 -1.35 30.61
CA ARG A 735 -30.19 -1.64 30.66
C ARG A 735 -30.50 -3.02 30.07
N MET A 736 -29.87 -3.37 28.95
CA MET A 736 -29.95 -4.70 28.34
C MET A 736 -29.54 -5.80 29.34
N ARG A 737 -28.42 -5.61 30.05
CA ARG A 737 -27.95 -6.52 31.09
C ARG A 737 -28.94 -6.68 32.24
N LYS A 738 -29.57 -5.57 32.66
CA LYS A 738 -30.60 -5.57 33.71
C LYS A 738 -31.82 -6.39 33.28
N LEU A 739 -32.39 -6.09 32.12
CA LEU A 739 -33.54 -6.81 31.56
C LEU A 739 -33.27 -8.31 31.47
N ALA A 740 -32.10 -8.69 30.96
CA ALA A 740 -31.77 -10.09 30.77
C ALA A 740 -31.59 -10.86 32.09
N ARG A 741 -31.11 -10.20 33.16
CA ARG A 741 -31.03 -10.79 34.51
C ARG A 741 -32.42 -10.98 35.12
N GLU A 742 -33.27 -9.96 35.01
CA GLU A 742 -34.64 -9.97 35.54
C GLU A 742 -35.59 -10.89 34.74
N GLY A 743 -35.12 -11.47 33.62
CA GLY A 743 -35.94 -12.30 32.74
C GLY A 743 -36.95 -11.50 31.91
N GLU A 744 -36.78 -10.18 31.84
CA GLU A 744 -37.62 -9.28 31.06
C GLU A 744 -37.20 -9.25 29.59
N ASN A 745 -38.15 -9.07 28.69
CA ASN A 745 -37.88 -8.90 27.27
C ASN A 745 -37.66 -7.42 26.92
N PRO A 746 -36.71 -7.09 26.03
CA PRO A 746 -36.65 -5.76 25.42
C PRO A 746 -37.88 -5.57 24.52
N PRO A 747 -38.15 -4.33 24.08
CA PRO A 747 -39.22 -4.08 23.12
C PRO A 747 -39.09 -4.95 21.87
N ASP A 748 -40.23 -5.46 21.38
CA ASP A 748 -40.30 -6.26 20.16
C ASP A 748 -39.60 -5.55 19.00
N GLY A 749 -38.73 -6.25 18.28
CA GLY A 749 -37.95 -5.67 17.18
C GLY A 749 -36.62 -5.03 17.60
N PHE A 750 -36.27 -5.00 18.89
CA PHE A 750 -34.93 -4.60 19.34
C PHE A 750 -33.86 -5.66 19.03
N MET A 751 -34.17 -6.94 19.26
CA MET A 751 -33.29 -8.09 19.00
C MET A 751 -34.13 -9.30 18.62
N ALA A 752 -33.56 -10.21 17.84
CA ALA A 752 -34.19 -11.48 17.50
C ALA A 752 -34.51 -12.31 18.76
N PRO A 753 -35.72 -12.86 18.93
CA PRO A 753 -36.15 -13.58 20.14
C PRO A 753 -35.24 -14.74 20.59
N LYS A 754 -34.80 -15.62 19.68
CA LYS A 754 -33.84 -16.69 20.02
C LYS A 754 -32.51 -16.10 20.46
N ALA A 755 -32.06 -15.04 19.79
CA ALA A 755 -30.81 -14.38 20.15
C ALA A 755 -30.90 -13.71 21.53
N TRP A 756 -32.05 -13.15 21.89
CA TRP A 756 -32.32 -12.64 23.25
C TRP A 756 -32.29 -13.75 24.29
N LYS A 757 -32.90 -14.90 24.00
CA LYS A 757 -32.90 -16.07 24.87
C LYS A 757 -31.49 -16.56 25.22
N ILE A 758 -30.56 -16.56 24.27
CA ILE A 758 -29.16 -16.90 24.55
C ILE A 758 -28.52 -15.90 25.54
N LEU A 759 -28.88 -14.62 25.45
CA LEU A 759 -28.39 -13.62 26.41
C LEU A 759 -29.01 -13.79 27.80
N THR A 760 -30.32 -14.06 27.90
CA THR A 760 -30.96 -14.31 29.20
C THR A 760 -30.35 -15.54 29.87
N GLU A 761 -30.13 -16.63 29.13
CA GLU A 761 -29.43 -17.83 29.64
C GLU A 761 -28.02 -17.50 30.16
N TYR A 762 -27.25 -16.69 29.43
CA TYR A 762 -25.94 -16.23 29.87
C TYR A 762 -26.03 -15.42 31.18
N TYR A 763 -26.86 -14.39 31.23
CA TYR A 763 -26.93 -13.49 32.38
C TYR A 763 -27.50 -14.18 33.63
N GLN A 764 -28.46 -15.08 33.47
CA GLN A 764 -28.97 -15.92 34.57
C GLN A 764 -27.92 -16.95 35.05
N SER A 765 -27.01 -17.40 34.18
CA SER A 765 -25.92 -18.29 34.58
C SER A 765 -24.87 -17.59 35.48
N LEU A 766 -24.74 -16.27 35.39
CA LEU A 766 -23.86 -15.49 36.26
C LEU A 766 -24.41 -15.38 37.68
N GLU A 767 -25.74 -15.30 37.83
CA GLU A 767 -26.40 -15.24 39.14
C GLU A 767 -26.32 -16.57 39.90
N LYS A 768 -26.25 -17.71 39.19
CA LYS A 768 -26.08 -19.03 39.82
C LYS A 768 -24.66 -19.31 40.32
N LYS A 769 -23.68 -18.49 39.94
CA LYS A 769 -22.26 -18.63 40.32
C LYS A 769 -21.83 -17.70 41.46
N ASN A 770 -22.69 -16.74 41.82
CA ASN A 770 -22.57 -15.93 43.04
C ASN A 770 -23.54 -16.47 44.09
#